data_AF-A0A975T539-F1
#
_entry.id   AF-A0A975T539-F1
#
_cell.length_a   1.000
_cell.length_b   1.000
_cell.length_c   1.000
_cell.angle_alpha   90.00
_cell.angle_beta   90.00
_cell.angle_gamma   90.00
#
_symmetry.space_group_name_H-M   'P 1'
#
loop_
_entity.id
_entity.type
_entity.pdbx_description
1 polymer ?
#
loop_
_entity_poly.entity_id
_entity_poly.type
_entity_poly.pdbx_seq_one_letter_code
_entity_poly.pdbx_strand_id
1 'polypeptide(L)'
;MKKIHFSKLNKDYLSLSLICLIILVVDRIWFFYDESIPSYDQSAHLTTALHHYRVFQNFNIFSQSWWLSLWQLTPSYRAPFVYICTVPFLLLFGKGYDQASLVNLIYTVIIIFCVYYLGNYLFNNRKIGIIASIFCGLFPILGIMRTDYLLDYGLTAVVTFTFTILTIWKNNYRVLPSWILTILLGLGIGLIMLAKPTGFIFILCPSLWVLVSFIRNRKLLKIVQTISSLIVAWLICGGWYSLNWLTIITSALNANNVGKTEGDPSVTTIAGWLAYPQMLPETVGMPILAVSLGMLLVYLIQRYFFHKNSHTQWQISSVNWLSIFLLSSYFICSLGTNKDIRFILPVFPIVSLILAYFFNLIQNEVFNRVRVGTLIISALLLIHNLFPISAIKLGSLQHFPSQEGKKYPLSELINTINETNPYLRTTLGIIPVSTPEVNEFTLDYFGTLADFRVYGRKLTTKLSQVQQDLQSFNWYVTRDNEPDEPGERGETKRQLKSLVESSVNLKLEQDWVLPSGDKLRLYHRKHPDVVLEKINTPNSQIKLEKVIINNQVARNQNNSVSYQVTGNWEELQNGLLILKWHNGQSAWYHDHAIGLGRLYCGLKCHPDGIFQVNENLATFIPSGLPLGQYQLSAQYLDRRNGQIKPLDIPEIIIEVTDNFQPDNSASLDLVSRMSQLARELQQGKLDHIFVQIDNFNQYDPLQDYLKQIELAANYHLQTEPDNLNWRYTLVLSQLLQRQVPELIANLKELTKYDGQNPYTRLYLAFVYLYNFQPVDAEKQIQIAEKMQPDIPELKTLKTITNIMKFIPLIRF
;
A
#
# COMPACT_ATOMS: atom_id res chain seq x y z
N MET A 1 -33.25 -11.74 -49.63
CA MET A 1 -33.05 -10.93 -48.40
C MET A 1 -33.06 -11.83 -47.17
N LYS A 2 -31.88 -12.13 -46.62
CA LYS A 2 -31.75 -12.87 -45.34
C LYS A 2 -32.29 -11.99 -44.22
N LYS A 3 -33.41 -12.39 -43.61
CA LYS A 3 -33.89 -11.82 -42.35
C LYS A 3 -32.81 -12.04 -41.30
N ILE A 4 -32.18 -10.96 -40.85
CA ILE A 4 -31.34 -10.92 -39.67
C ILE A 4 -32.24 -11.28 -38.49
N HIS A 5 -32.09 -12.49 -37.97
CA HIS A 5 -32.71 -12.91 -36.72
C HIS A 5 -31.95 -12.19 -35.60
N PHE A 6 -32.52 -11.11 -35.07
CA PHE A 6 -32.14 -10.63 -33.75
C PHE A 6 -32.35 -11.78 -32.77
N SER A 7 -31.25 -12.27 -32.19
CA SER A 7 -31.29 -13.37 -31.23
C SER A 7 -32.19 -12.98 -30.06
N LYS A 8 -33.17 -13.85 -29.76
CA LYS A 8 -34.00 -13.75 -28.56
C LYS A 8 -33.07 -13.64 -27.34
N LEU A 9 -33.12 -12.52 -26.62
CA LEU A 9 -32.33 -12.32 -25.40
C LEU A 9 -32.54 -13.52 -24.46
N ASN A 10 -31.47 -14.21 -24.06
CA ASN A 10 -31.60 -15.38 -23.18
C ASN A 10 -32.16 -14.92 -21.83
N LYS A 11 -33.27 -15.54 -21.38
CA LYS A 11 -33.94 -15.19 -20.11
C LYS A 11 -32.99 -15.23 -18.91
N ASP A 12 -31.98 -16.10 -18.95
CA ASP A 12 -30.98 -16.20 -17.88
C ASP A 12 -30.18 -14.91 -17.73
N TYR A 13 -29.73 -14.28 -18.84
CA TYR A 13 -28.98 -13.03 -18.78
C TYR A 13 -29.85 -11.86 -18.29
N LEU A 14 -31.14 -11.85 -18.64
CA LEU A 14 -32.08 -10.87 -18.08
C LEU A 14 -32.18 -11.01 -16.55
N SER A 15 -32.27 -12.25 -16.04
CA SER A 15 -32.27 -12.51 -14.60
C SER A 15 -30.98 -12.06 -13.91
N LEU A 16 -29.82 -12.35 -14.51
CA LEU A 16 -28.53 -11.92 -13.95
C LEU A 16 -28.38 -10.39 -13.96
N SER A 17 -28.78 -9.73 -15.05
CA SER A 17 -28.81 -8.26 -15.12
C SER A 17 -29.74 -7.65 -14.08
N LEU A 18 -30.91 -8.26 -13.84
CA LEU A 18 -31.82 -7.81 -12.79
C LEU A 18 -31.22 -7.97 -11.39
N ILE A 19 -30.55 -9.09 -11.12
CA ILE A 19 -29.83 -9.31 -9.85
C ILE A 19 -28.76 -8.23 -9.65
N CYS A 20 -27.91 -7.98 -10.66
CA CYS A 20 -26.89 -6.95 -10.59
C CYS A 20 -27.50 -5.55 -10.41
N LEU A 21 -28.62 -5.25 -11.10
CA LEU A 21 -29.31 -3.96 -10.99
C LEU A 21 -29.88 -3.75 -9.58
N ILE A 22 -30.52 -4.76 -8.99
CA ILE A 22 -31.04 -4.67 -7.62
C ILE A 22 -29.91 -4.42 -6.63
N ILE A 23 -28.80 -5.16 -6.75
CA ILE A 23 -27.62 -4.96 -5.90
C ILE A 23 -27.09 -3.53 -6.05
N LEU A 24 -26.91 -3.06 -7.29
CA LEU A 24 -26.46 -1.70 -7.57
C LEU A 24 -27.37 -0.66 -6.93
N VAL A 25 -28.69 -0.80 -7.06
CA VAL A 25 -29.65 0.14 -6.46
C VAL A 25 -29.54 0.15 -4.94
N VAL A 26 -29.47 -1.03 -4.31
CA VAL A 26 -29.31 -1.13 -2.84
C VAL A 26 -28.01 -0.47 -2.39
N ASP A 27 -26.88 -0.79 -3.04
CA ASP A 27 -25.58 -0.22 -2.69
C ASP A 27 -25.58 1.30 -2.90
N ARG A 28 -26.16 1.82 -4.00
CA ARG A 28 -26.25 3.27 -4.25
C ARG A 28 -27.15 4.00 -3.25
N ILE A 29 -28.23 3.37 -2.80
CA ILE A 29 -29.06 3.92 -1.72
C ILE A 29 -28.27 3.94 -0.40
N TRP A 30 -27.47 2.92 -0.13
CA TRP A 30 -26.61 2.88 1.06
C TRP A 30 -25.61 4.05 1.05
N PHE A 31 -24.84 4.22 -0.02
CA PHE A 31 -23.89 5.34 -0.15
C PHE A 31 -24.55 6.72 -0.17
N PHE A 32 -25.81 6.82 -0.65
CA PHE A 32 -26.55 8.07 -0.60
C PHE A 32 -26.84 8.53 0.85
N TYR A 33 -26.98 7.60 1.79
CA TYR A 33 -27.19 7.92 3.21
C TYR A 33 -25.89 7.93 4.02
N ASP A 34 -24.81 7.34 3.49
CA ASP A 34 -23.54 7.23 4.19
C ASP A 34 -22.68 8.48 4.01
N GLU A 35 -22.26 9.04 5.13
CA GLU A 35 -21.29 10.12 5.23
C GLU A 35 -20.23 9.74 6.28
N SER A 36 -19.98 8.44 6.42
CA SER A 36 -19.05 7.89 7.39
C SER A 36 -17.61 8.28 7.04
N ILE A 37 -16.78 8.31 8.07
CA ILE A 37 -15.34 8.46 7.90
C ILE A 37 -14.76 7.07 7.64
N PRO A 38 -14.05 6.85 6.53
CA PRO A 38 -13.41 5.56 6.28
C PRO A 38 -12.31 5.33 7.32
N SER A 39 -12.43 4.30 8.15
CA SER A 39 -11.51 4.10 9.27
C SER A 39 -10.35 3.18 8.91
N TYR A 40 -9.18 3.41 9.54
CA TYR A 40 -7.98 2.57 9.47
C TYR A 40 -7.64 2.04 8.06
N ASP A 41 -7.84 0.74 7.81
CA ASP A 41 -7.52 0.08 6.55
C ASP A 41 -8.27 0.68 5.36
N GLN A 42 -9.52 1.11 5.52
CA GLN A 42 -10.26 1.75 4.43
C GLN A 42 -9.58 3.05 3.99
N SER A 43 -9.22 3.90 4.94
CA SER A 43 -8.46 5.12 4.67
C SER A 43 -7.10 4.81 4.04
N ALA A 44 -6.37 3.82 4.55
CA ALA A 44 -5.08 3.41 3.98
C ALA A 44 -5.21 2.95 2.51
N HIS A 45 -6.24 2.15 2.21
CA HIS A 45 -6.52 1.68 0.85
C HIS A 45 -6.96 2.82 -0.07
N LEU A 46 -7.82 3.73 0.41
CA LEU A 46 -8.27 4.89 -0.36
C LEU A 46 -7.11 5.86 -0.67
N THR A 47 -6.25 6.15 0.32
CA THR A 47 -5.03 6.94 0.11
C THR A 47 -4.15 6.29 -0.94
N THR A 48 -3.96 4.97 -0.87
CA THR A 48 -3.19 4.22 -1.87
C THR A 48 -3.83 4.33 -3.26
N ALA A 49 -5.16 4.24 -3.37
CA ALA A 49 -5.88 4.42 -4.64
C ALA A 49 -5.70 5.83 -5.21
N LEU A 50 -5.70 6.87 -4.36
CA LEU A 50 -5.41 8.24 -4.77
C LEU A 50 -3.98 8.41 -5.27
N HIS A 51 -2.99 7.76 -4.63
CA HIS A 51 -1.61 7.75 -5.14
C HIS A 51 -1.51 7.10 -6.53
N HIS A 52 -2.25 6.02 -6.79
CA HIS A 52 -2.34 5.45 -8.14
C HIS A 52 -3.00 6.44 -9.10
N TYR A 53 -4.11 7.08 -8.70
CA TYR A 53 -4.74 8.13 -9.49
C TYR A 53 -3.75 9.25 -9.88
N ARG A 54 -2.86 9.65 -8.97
CA ARG A 54 -1.81 10.65 -9.24
C ARG A 54 -0.81 10.18 -10.30
N VAL A 55 -0.35 8.92 -10.24
CA VAL A 55 0.56 8.35 -11.26
C VAL A 55 -0.11 8.31 -12.65
N PHE A 56 -1.41 8.03 -12.70
CA PHE A 56 -2.17 7.99 -13.95
C PHE A 56 -2.48 9.38 -14.52
N GLN A 57 -2.30 10.48 -13.78
CA GLN A 57 -2.38 11.84 -14.36
C GLN A 57 -1.33 12.06 -15.46
N ASN A 58 -0.16 11.44 -15.32
CA ASN A 58 0.94 11.48 -16.30
C ASN A 58 1.10 10.12 -16.97
N PHE A 59 0.00 9.54 -17.45
CA PHE A 59 -0.01 8.21 -18.06
C PHE A 59 0.96 8.11 -19.24
N ASN A 60 1.97 7.24 -19.11
CA ASN A 60 2.93 6.97 -20.19
C ASN A 60 3.34 5.49 -20.20
N ILE A 61 2.58 4.68 -20.92
CA ILE A 61 2.78 3.21 -20.99
C ILE A 61 4.12 2.80 -21.62
N PHE A 62 4.75 3.67 -22.41
CA PHE A 62 6.04 3.38 -23.05
C PHE A 62 7.23 3.83 -22.21
N SER A 63 7.00 4.50 -21.07
CA SER A 63 8.05 4.92 -20.17
C SER A 63 8.34 3.86 -19.11
N GLN A 64 9.59 3.41 -19.03
CA GLN A 64 10.07 2.54 -17.96
C GLN A 64 9.96 3.22 -16.58
N SER A 65 10.22 4.53 -16.49
CA SER A 65 10.12 5.26 -15.22
C SER A 65 8.67 5.37 -14.74
N TRP A 66 7.71 5.44 -15.67
CA TRP A 66 6.28 5.41 -15.32
C TRP A 66 5.91 4.07 -14.69
N TRP A 67 6.29 2.94 -15.30
CA TRP A 67 6.06 1.61 -14.72
C TRP A 67 6.76 1.42 -13.37
N LEU A 68 8.00 1.89 -13.24
CA LEU A 68 8.72 1.84 -11.97
C LEU A 68 7.96 2.61 -10.88
N SER A 69 7.49 3.83 -11.19
CA SER A 69 6.70 4.64 -10.26
C SER A 69 5.40 3.95 -9.83
N LEU A 70 4.72 3.27 -10.77
CA LEU A 70 3.50 2.52 -10.47
C LEU A 70 3.77 1.33 -9.55
N TRP A 71 4.81 0.54 -9.84
CA TRP A 71 5.11 -0.68 -9.08
C TRP A 71 5.74 -0.42 -7.71
N GLN A 72 6.30 0.77 -7.51
CA GLN A 72 6.87 1.16 -6.22
C GLN A 72 5.81 1.54 -5.18
N LEU A 73 4.59 1.92 -5.59
CA LEU A 73 3.54 2.40 -4.66
C LEU A 73 3.08 1.35 -3.64
N THR A 74 3.20 0.06 -3.96
CA THR A 74 2.69 -1.03 -3.11
C THR A 74 3.78 -2.05 -2.75
N PRO A 75 4.73 -1.69 -1.87
CA PRO A 75 5.80 -2.58 -1.42
C PRO A 75 5.35 -3.48 -0.27
N SER A 76 4.29 -4.27 -0.50
CA SER A 76 3.78 -5.21 0.52
C SER A 76 2.89 -6.29 -0.11
N TYR A 77 2.33 -7.18 0.73
CA TYR A 77 1.29 -8.12 0.29
C TYR A 77 -0.02 -7.44 -0.18
N ARG A 78 -0.20 -6.13 0.06
CA ARG A 78 -1.32 -5.31 -0.46
C ARG A 78 -0.98 -4.86 -1.88
N ALA A 79 -1.40 -5.61 -2.89
CA ALA A 79 -0.91 -5.49 -4.27
C ALA A 79 -1.74 -4.50 -5.13
N PRO A 80 -1.26 -4.07 -6.32
CA PRO A 80 -1.75 -2.85 -6.97
C PRO A 80 -3.05 -2.98 -7.77
N PHE A 81 -3.51 -4.19 -8.08
CA PHE A 81 -4.59 -4.42 -9.06
C PHE A 81 -5.88 -3.70 -8.72
N VAL A 82 -6.36 -3.81 -7.47
CA VAL A 82 -7.64 -3.21 -7.06
C VAL A 82 -7.57 -1.69 -7.14
N TYR A 83 -6.44 -1.09 -6.73
CA TYR A 83 -6.23 0.35 -6.83
C TYR A 83 -6.20 0.80 -8.30
N ILE A 84 -5.50 0.07 -9.18
CA ILE A 84 -5.47 0.36 -10.63
C ILE A 84 -6.88 0.29 -11.22
N CYS A 85 -7.68 -0.73 -10.88
CA CYS A 85 -9.07 -0.84 -11.32
C CYS A 85 -9.97 0.30 -10.80
N THR A 86 -9.57 0.96 -9.71
CA THR A 86 -10.32 2.07 -9.11
C THR A 86 -10.05 3.39 -9.83
N VAL A 87 -8.85 3.58 -10.40
CA VAL A 87 -8.45 4.83 -11.07
C VAL A 87 -9.45 5.34 -12.11
N PRO A 88 -10.01 4.51 -13.02
CA PRO A 88 -11.01 4.98 -13.99
C PRO A 88 -12.22 5.64 -13.34
N PHE A 89 -12.68 5.15 -12.19
CA PHE A 89 -13.81 5.73 -11.47
C PHE A 89 -13.44 7.08 -10.84
N LEU A 90 -12.23 7.17 -10.28
CA LEU A 90 -11.72 8.43 -9.74
C LEU A 90 -11.51 9.50 -10.81
N LEU A 91 -11.12 9.11 -12.03
CA LEU A 91 -11.00 10.00 -13.18
C LEU A 91 -12.37 10.49 -13.70
N LEU A 92 -13.37 9.60 -13.73
CA LEU A 92 -14.68 9.90 -14.33
C LEU A 92 -15.64 10.61 -13.36
N PHE A 93 -15.64 10.22 -12.08
CA PHE A 93 -16.64 10.66 -11.10
C PHE A 93 -16.07 11.55 -10.00
N GLY A 94 -14.75 11.76 -9.97
CA GLY A 94 -14.05 12.56 -8.97
C GLY A 94 -13.40 11.73 -7.86
N LYS A 95 -12.66 12.39 -6.98
CA LYS A 95 -11.97 11.77 -5.84
C LYS A 95 -12.93 11.70 -4.66
N GLY A 96 -13.02 10.54 -4.01
CA GLY A 96 -13.82 10.37 -2.80
C GLY A 96 -14.07 8.90 -2.49
N TYR A 97 -14.60 8.63 -1.30
CA TYR A 97 -14.89 7.27 -0.83
C TYR A 97 -15.95 6.60 -1.70
N ASP A 98 -17.08 7.29 -1.92
CA ASP A 98 -18.17 6.77 -2.75
C ASP A 98 -17.72 6.49 -4.20
N GLN A 99 -16.99 7.42 -4.81
CA GLN A 99 -16.47 7.27 -6.18
C GLN A 99 -15.49 6.09 -6.29
N ALA A 100 -14.63 5.88 -5.28
CA ALA A 100 -13.74 4.73 -5.24
C ALA A 100 -14.50 3.41 -5.13
N SER A 101 -15.57 3.37 -4.31
CA SER A 101 -16.39 2.18 -4.06
C SER A 101 -17.06 1.62 -5.33
N LEU A 102 -17.26 2.44 -6.37
CA LEU A 102 -17.89 2.02 -7.63
C LEU A 102 -17.15 0.85 -8.30
N VAL A 103 -15.85 0.66 -8.03
CA VAL A 103 -15.10 -0.51 -8.51
C VAL A 103 -15.71 -1.84 -8.04
N ASN A 104 -16.34 -1.86 -6.86
CA ASN A 104 -16.99 -3.05 -6.32
C ASN A 104 -18.13 -3.54 -7.21
N LEU A 105 -18.80 -2.66 -7.96
CA LEU A 105 -19.84 -3.06 -8.91
C LEU A 105 -19.28 -3.99 -10.00
N ILE A 106 -18.07 -3.73 -10.49
CA ILE A 106 -17.40 -4.62 -11.45
C ILE A 106 -17.16 -5.99 -10.81
N TYR A 107 -16.67 -6.00 -9.57
CA TYR A 107 -16.38 -7.24 -8.84
C TYR A 107 -17.66 -8.05 -8.56
N THR A 108 -18.76 -7.39 -8.21
CA THR A 108 -20.08 -8.03 -8.08
C THR A 108 -20.49 -8.70 -9.39
N VAL A 109 -20.40 -7.98 -10.51
CA VAL A 109 -20.75 -8.55 -11.83
C VAL A 109 -19.89 -9.78 -12.13
N ILE A 110 -18.58 -9.72 -11.90
CA ILE A 110 -17.69 -10.87 -12.09
C ILE A 110 -18.13 -12.06 -11.22
N ILE A 111 -18.38 -11.85 -9.93
CA ILE A 111 -18.81 -12.91 -9.00
C ILE A 111 -20.12 -13.55 -9.48
N ILE A 112 -21.14 -12.73 -9.79
CA ILE A 112 -22.47 -13.19 -10.20
C ILE A 112 -22.40 -14.04 -11.46
N PHE A 113 -21.69 -13.59 -12.48
CA PHE A 113 -21.56 -14.32 -13.74
C PHE A 113 -20.69 -15.58 -13.58
N CYS A 114 -19.58 -15.52 -12.84
CA CYS A 114 -18.73 -16.68 -12.62
C CYS A 114 -19.46 -17.79 -11.86
N VAL A 115 -20.18 -17.44 -10.79
CA VAL A 115 -21.00 -18.40 -10.03
C VAL A 115 -22.09 -19.00 -10.90
N TYR A 116 -22.76 -18.20 -11.74
CA TYR A 116 -23.76 -18.72 -12.68
C TYR A 116 -23.16 -19.75 -13.65
N TYR A 117 -22.05 -19.41 -14.32
CA TYR A 117 -21.41 -20.32 -15.28
C TYR A 117 -20.85 -21.57 -14.60
N LEU A 118 -20.23 -21.41 -13.43
CA LEU A 118 -19.70 -22.52 -12.65
C LEU A 118 -20.81 -23.49 -12.22
N GLY A 119 -21.94 -22.96 -11.73
CA GLY A 119 -23.11 -23.76 -11.34
C GLY A 119 -23.76 -24.47 -12.53
N ASN A 120 -23.93 -23.78 -13.65
CA ASN A 120 -24.47 -24.39 -14.87
C ASN A 120 -23.54 -25.50 -15.41
N TYR A 121 -22.21 -25.26 -15.39
CA TYR A 121 -21.23 -26.23 -15.87
C TYR A 121 -21.13 -27.48 -14.98
N LEU A 122 -21.15 -27.31 -13.66
CA LEU A 122 -20.96 -28.41 -12.72
C LEU A 122 -22.24 -29.23 -12.47
N PHE A 123 -23.40 -28.59 -12.45
CA PHE A 123 -24.65 -29.29 -12.11
C PHE A 123 -25.57 -29.53 -13.31
N ASN A 124 -25.19 -29.04 -14.50
CA ASN A 124 -26.02 -29.07 -15.72
C ASN A 124 -27.45 -28.55 -15.48
N ASN A 125 -27.59 -27.57 -14.58
CA ASN A 125 -28.87 -27.05 -14.15
C ASN A 125 -28.77 -25.54 -13.93
N ARG A 126 -29.41 -24.79 -14.82
CA ARG A 126 -29.43 -23.33 -14.81
C ARG A 126 -30.03 -22.74 -13.54
N LYS A 127 -30.99 -23.42 -12.92
CA LYS A 127 -31.62 -22.95 -11.67
C LYS A 127 -30.62 -22.88 -10.52
N ILE A 128 -29.67 -23.82 -10.44
CA ILE A 128 -28.64 -23.81 -9.40
C ILE A 128 -27.72 -22.60 -9.59
N GLY A 129 -27.30 -22.33 -10.84
CA GLY A 129 -26.49 -21.14 -11.15
C GLY A 129 -27.19 -19.83 -10.77
N ILE A 130 -28.47 -19.67 -11.14
CA ILE A 130 -29.26 -18.46 -10.82
C ILE A 130 -29.47 -18.32 -9.30
N ILE A 131 -29.84 -19.39 -8.60
CA ILE A 131 -30.06 -19.35 -7.14
C ILE A 131 -28.74 -19.03 -6.42
N ALA A 132 -27.60 -19.59 -6.86
CA ALA A 132 -26.30 -19.28 -6.29
C ALA A 132 -25.92 -17.81 -6.52
N SER A 133 -26.19 -17.25 -7.70
CA SER A 133 -26.05 -15.81 -7.96
C SER A 133 -26.93 -14.96 -7.04
N ILE A 134 -28.20 -15.35 -6.80
CA ILE A 134 -29.08 -14.67 -5.83
C ILE A 134 -28.49 -14.77 -4.41
N PHE A 135 -27.99 -15.94 -4.01
CA PHE A 135 -27.35 -16.13 -2.71
C PHE A 135 -26.13 -15.23 -2.53
N CYS A 136 -25.25 -15.08 -3.53
CA CYS A 136 -24.16 -14.11 -3.49
C CYS A 136 -24.65 -12.66 -3.29
N GLY A 137 -25.82 -12.33 -3.82
CA GLY A 137 -26.46 -11.03 -3.61
C GLY A 137 -27.05 -10.84 -2.20
N LEU A 138 -27.44 -11.93 -1.55
CA LEU A 138 -28.16 -11.96 -0.26
C LEU A 138 -27.29 -12.31 0.95
N PHE A 139 -26.09 -12.85 0.77
CA PHE A 139 -25.17 -13.13 1.87
C PHE A 139 -24.77 -11.83 2.58
N PRO A 140 -25.05 -11.68 3.89
CA PRO A 140 -24.70 -10.47 4.64
C PRO A 140 -23.25 -10.04 4.46
N ILE A 141 -22.29 -10.97 4.54
CA ILE A 141 -20.87 -10.60 4.44
C ILE A 141 -20.50 -10.03 3.08
N LEU A 142 -21.07 -10.56 1.99
CA LEU A 142 -20.83 -10.02 0.65
C LEU A 142 -21.53 -8.68 0.45
N GLY A 143 -22.66 -8.43 1.14
CA GLY A 143 -23.32 -7.13 1.15
C GLY A 143 -22.49 -6.04 1.83
N ILE A 144 -21.91 -6.35 3.00
CA ILE A 144 -21.04 -5.43 3.74
C ILE A 144 -19.77 -5.15 2.93
N MET A 145 -19.12 -6.19 2.39
CA MET A 145 -17.89 -6.00 1.61
C MET A 145 -18.07 -5.25 0.27
N ARG A 146 -19.31 -5.08 -0.22
CA ARG A 146 -19.60 -4.20 -1.37
C ARG A 146 -19.64 -2.72 -0.98
N THR A 147 -20.00 -2.44 0.26
CA THR A 147 -20.14 -1.08 0.80
C THR A 147 -18.84 -0.59 1.46
N ASP A 148 -17.89 -1.49 1.72
CA ASP A 148 -16.52 -1.15 2.13
C ASP A 148 -15.54 -1.07 0.94
N TYR A 149 -14.64 -0.08 0.96
CA TYR A 149 -13.49 -0.03 0.03
C TYR A 149 -12.30 -0.82 0.59
N LEU A 150 -12.27 -2.13 0.32
CA LEU A 150 -11.22 -3.07 0.73
C LEU A 150 -10.77 -3.96 -0.45
N LEU A 151 -9.55 -4.51 -0.34
CA LEU A 151 -8.98 -5.37 -1.39
C LEU A 151 -9.67 -6.73 -1.50
N ASP A 152 -10.25 -7.23 -0.42
CA ASP A 152 -10.72 -8.62 -0.31
C ASP A 152 -11.92 -8.90 -1.23
N TYR A 153 -12.75 -7.90 -1.54
CA TYR A 153 -13.86 -8.05 -2.48
C TYR A 153 -13.37 -8.21 -3.93
N GLY A 154 -12.40 -7.38 -4.34
CA GLY A 154 -11.71 -7.54 -5.63
C GLY A 154 -10.99 -8.88 -5.73
N LEU A 155 -10.29 -9.30 -4.68
CA LEU A 155 -9.67 -10.62 -4.62
C LEU A 155 -10.71 -11.75 -4.78
N THR A 156 -11.85 -11.66 -4.10
CA THR A 156 -12.94 -12.64 -4.18
C THR A 156 -13.45 -12.80 -5.61
N ALA A 157 -13.62 -11.70 -6.35
CA ALA A 157 -14.00 -11.73 -7.75
C ALA A 157 -12.94 -12.44 -8.62
N VAL A 158 -11.67 -12.10 -8.47
CA VAL A 158 -10.58 -12.70 -9.26
C VAL A 158 -10.39 -14.18 -8.93
N VAL A 159 -10.47 -14.58 -7.66
CA VAL A 159 -10.39 -16.00 -7.25
C VAL A 159 -11.57 -16.79 -7.83
N THR A 160 -12.78 -16.25 -7.75
CA THR A 160 -13.99 -16.89 -8.30
C THR A 160 -13.87 -17.06 -9.82
N PHE A 161 -13.41 -16.02 -10.51
CA PHE A 161 -13.12 -16.07 -11.95
C PHE A 161 -12.09 -17.15 -12.27
N THR A 162 -10.95 -17.13 -11.58
CA THR A 162 -9.84 -18.05 -11.83
C THR A 162 -10.24 -19.50 -11.56
N PHE A 163 -10.97 -19.76 -10.48
CA PHE A 163 -11.48 -21.10 -10.17
C PHE A 163 -12.53 -21.56 -11.19
N THR A 164 -13.37 -20.66 -11.70
CA THR A 164 -14.32 -20.95 -12.77
C THR A 164 -13.60 -21.36 -14.05
N ILE A 165 -12.60 -20.57 -14.48
CA ILE A 165 -11.78 -20.88 -15.65
C ILE A 165 -11.03 -22.20 -15.47
N LEU A 166 -10.38 -22.44 -14.31
CA LEU A 166 -9.69 -23.70 -14.00
C LEU A 166 -10.65 -24.90 -14.13
N THR A 167 -11.88 -24.76 -13.62
CA THR A 167 -12.89 -25.83 -13.62
C THR A 167 -13.36 -26.19 -15.03
N ILE A 168 -13.51 -25.20 -15.91
CA ILE A 168 -13.89 -25.42 -17.31
C ILE A 168 -12.68 -25.94 -18.11
N TRP A 169 -11.51 -25.32 -17.92
CA TRP A 169 -10.27 -25.63 -18.64
C TRP A 169 -9.81 -27.06 -18.43
N LYS A 170 -9.92 -27.61 -17.21
CA LYS A 170 -9.38 -28.95 -16.90
C LYS A 170 -9.99 -30.07 -17.73
N ASN A 171 -11.23 -29.90 -18.20
CA ASN A 171 -11.97 -30.90 -18.98
C ASN A 171 -12.13 -30.53 -20.46
N ASN A 172 -11.65 -29.36 -20.89
CA ASN A 172 -11.80 -28.90 -22.27
C ASN A 172 -10.59 -29.31 -23.12
N TYR A 173 -10.81 -30.15 -24.14
CA TYR A 173 -9.75 -30.65 -25.04
C TYR A 173 -9.83 -30.09 -26.46
N ARG A 174 -10.78 -29.19 -26.74
CA ARG A 174 -10.85 -28.52 -28.05
C ARG A 174 -9.68 -27.55 -28.16
N VAL A 175 -8.93 -27.61 -29.27
CA VAL A 175 -7.66 -26.89 -29.44
C VAL A 175 -7.80 -25.39 -29.12
N LEU A 176 -8.60 -24.66 -29.91
CA LEU A 176 -8.72 -23.21 -29.74
C LEU A 176 -9.32 -22.80 -28.38
N PRO A 177 -10.49 -23.33 -27.93
CA PRO A 177 -11.03 -22.98 -26.61
C PRO A 177 -10.11 -23.33 -25.44
N SER A 178 -9.38 -24.46 -25.52
CA SER A 178 -8.46 -24.86 -24.47
C SER A 178 -7.30 -23.89 -24.32
N TRP A 179 -6.75 -23.37 -25.43
CA TRP A 179 -5.68 -22.37 -25.39
C TRP A 179 -6.15 -21.00 -24.93
N ILE A 180 -7.35 -20.57 -25.32
CA ILE A 180 -7.95 -19.34 -24.79
C ILE A 180 -8.11 -19.44 -23.27
N LEU A 181 -8.64 -20.57 -22.79
CA LEU A 181 -8.78 -20.82 -21.36
C LEU A 181 -7.42 -20.92 -20.64
N THR A 182 -6.36 -21.39 -21.31
CA THR A 182 -4.99 -21.34 -20.77
C THR A 182 -4.52 -19.89 -20.54
N ILE A 183 -4.75 -19.00 -21.50
CA ILE A 183 -4.40 -17.58 -21.37
C ILE A 183 -5.23 -16.94 -20.26
N LEU A 184 -6.54 -17.18 -20.22
CA LEU A 184 -7.42 -16.66 -19.16
C LEU A 184 -7.07 -17.21 -17.78
N LEU A 185 -6.62 -18.47 -17.68
CA LEU A 185 -6.14 -19.05 -16.43
C LEU A 185 -4.85 -18.34 -15.96
N GLY A 186 -3.91 -18.11 -16.89
CA GLY A 186 -2.69 -17.36 -16.60
C GLY A 186 -2.96 -15.92 -16.17
N LEU A 187 -3.88 -15.24 -16.87
CA LEU A 187 -4.38 -13.91 -16.48
C LEU A 187 -4.97 -13.96 -15.08
N GLY A 188 -5.85 -14.91 -14.78
CA GLY A 188 -6.46 -15.07 -13.47
C GLY A 188 -5.42 -15.25 -12.35
N ILE A 189 -4.43 -16.13 -12.55
CA ILE A 189 -3.34 -16.35 -11.58
C ILE A 189 -2.51 -15.07 -11.40
N GLY A 190 -2.13 -14.39 -12.49
CA GLY A 190 -1.39 -13.12 -12.44
C GLY A 190 -2.17 -12.03 -11.71
N LEU A 191 -3.48 -11.91 -11.96
CA LEU A 191 -4.36 -10.96 -11.29
C LEU A 191 -4.57 -11.31 -9.80
N ILE A 192 -4.59 -12.58 -9.40
CA ILE A 192 -4.60 -12.95 -7.97
C ILE A 192 -3.33 -12.41 -7.31
N MET A 193 -2.17 -12.62 -7.93
CA MET A 193 -0.89 -12.11 -7.41
C MET A 193 -0.87 -10.58 -7.30
N LEU A 194 -1.47 -9.87 -8.27
CA LEU A 194 -1.57 -8.42 -8.24
C LEU A 194 -2.73 -7.87 -7.38
N ALA A 195 -3.71 -8.68 -6.99
CA ALA A 195 -4.77 -8.29 -6.07
C ALA A 195 -4.32 -8.45 -4.62
N LYS A 196 -3.82 -9.66 -4.29
CA LYS A 196 -3.23 -10.01 -2.99
C LYS A 196 -2.52 -11.36 -3.17
N PRO A 197 -1.18 -11.45 -3.08
CA PRO A 197 -0.45 -12.70 -3.29
C PRO A 197 -0.91 -13.86 -2.41
N THR A 198 -1.38 -13.55 -1.19
CA THR A 198 -1.94 -14.55 -0.27
C THR A 198 -3.21 -15.20 -0.81
N GLY A 199 -3.92 -14.57 -1.74
CA GLY A 199 -5.08 -15.14 -2.42
C GLY A 199 -4.77 -16.37 -3.29
N PHE A 200 -3.50 -16.63 -3.60
CA PHE A 200 -3.11 -17.84 -4.33
C PHE A 200 -3.47 -19.13 -3.58
N ILE A 201 -3.59 -19.08 -2.24
CA ILE A 201 -3.94 -20.24 -1.40
C ILE A 201 -5.27 -20.89 -1.82
N PHE A 202 -6.25 -20.10 -2.28
CA PHE A 202 -7.57 -20.59 -2.66
C PHE A 202 -7.55 -21.48 -3.89
N ILE A 203 -6.62 -21.21 -4.83
CA ILE A 203 -6.51 -21.98 -6.07
C ILE A 203 -5.39 -23.03 -6.02
N LEU A 204 -4.48 -22.96 -5.05
CA LEU A 204 -3.30 -23.81 -4.95
C LEU A 204 -3.66 -25.31 -4.97
N CYS A 205 -4.45 -25.77 -4.00
CA CYS A 205 -4.80 -27.19 -3.90
C CYS A 205 -5.63 -27.70 -5.09
N PRO A 206 -6.68 -27.00 -5.57
CA PRO A 206 -7.37 -27.38 -6.81
C PRO A 206 -6.42 -27.48 -8.02
N SER A 207 -5.46 -26.57 -8.15
CA SER A 207 -4.52 -26.55 -9.27
C SER A 207 -3.52 -27.69 -9.20
N LEU A 208 -2.96 -27.97 -8.00
CA LEU A 208 -2.08 -29.12 -7.77
C LEU A 208 -2.80 -30.44 -8.04
N TRP A 209 -4.04 -30.58 -7.59
CA TRP A 209 -4.85 -31.77 -7.87
C TRP A 209 -5.01 -32.01 -9.37
N VAL A 210 -5.31 -30.96 -10.14
CA VAL A 210 -5.45 -31.03 -11.59
C VAL A 210 -4.11 -31.36 -12.26
N LEU A 211 -3.01 -30.74 -11.83
CA LEU A 211 -1.67 -31.00 -12.35
C LEU A 211 -1.23 -32.46 -12.12
N VAL A 212 -1.38 -32.96 -10.89
CA VAL A 212 -1.07 -34.35 -10.54
C VAL A 212 -1.91 -35.32 -11.37
N SER A 213 -3.20 -35.02 -11.59
CA SER A 213 -4.05 -35.82 -12.47
C SER A 213 -3.53 -35.84 -13.91
N PHE A 214 -3.07 -34.72 -14.46
CA PHE A 214 -2.52 -34.68 -15.81
C PHE A 214 -1.18 -35.41 -15.94
N ILE A 215 -0.31 -35.33 -14.94
CA ILE A 215 0.95 -36.07 -14.89
C ILE A 215 0.68 -37.57 -14.83
N ARG A 216 -0.17 -38.01 -13.89
CA ARG A 216 -0.56 -39.43 -13.73
C ARG A 216 -1.18 -40.00 -14.99
N ASN A 217 -2.02 -39.21 -15.68
CA ASN A 217 -2.69 -39.61 -16.91
C ASN A 217 -1.91 -39.27 -18.20
N ARG A 218 -0.63 -38.86 -18.08
CA ARG A 218 0.28 -38.51 -19.18
C ARG A 218 -0.30 -37.51 -20.20
N LYS A 219 -1.06 -36.52 -19.75
CA LYS A 219 -1.68 -35.49 -20.59
C LYS A 219 -0.68 -34.36 -20.92
N LEU A 220 0.30 -34.64 -21.79
CA LEU A 220 1.38 -33.71 -22.15
C LEU A 220 0.89 -32.33 -22.60
N LEU A 221 -0.13 -32.26 -23.48
CA LEU A 221 -0.69 -30.99 -23.93
C LEU A 221 -1.19 -30.12 -22.76
N LYS A 222 -1.82 -30.74 -21.75
CA LYS A 222 -2.31 -30.01 -20.58
C LYS A 222 -1.17 -29.53 -19.68
N ILE A 223 -0.08 -30.29 -19.58
CA ILE A 223 1.13 -29.87 -18.85
C ILE A 223 1.77 -28.65 -19.54
N VAL A 224 1.92 -28.69 -20.86
CA VAL A 224 2.44 -27.56 -21.65
C VAL A 224 1.53 -26.33 -21.48
N GLN A 225 0.22 -26.52 -21.50
CA GLN A 225 -0.74 -25.45 -21.23
C GLN A 225 -0.61 -24.91 -19.80
N THR A 226 -0.42 -25.75 -18.78
CA THR A 226 -0.14 -25.27 -17.42
C THR A 226 1.10 -24.39 -17.39
N ILE A 227 2.22 -24.83 -17.97
CA ILE A 227 3.45 -24.04 -18.04
C ILE A 227 3.19 -22.72 -18.77
N SER A 228 2.47 -22.75 -19.88
CA SER A 228 2.10 -21.55 -20.64
C SER A 228 1.26 -20.58 -19.80
N SER A 229 0.31 -21.09 -19.01
CA SER A 229 -0.49 -20.25 -18.10
C SER A 229 0.37 -19.59 -17.02
N LEU A 230 1.40 -20.28 -16.51
CA LEU A 230 2.33 -19.70 -15.54
C LEU A 230 3.24 -18.64 -16.16
N ILE A 231 3.66 -18.83 -17.42
CA ILE A 231 4.39 -17.80 -18.18
C ILE A 231 3.51 -16.56 -18.37
N VAL A 232 2.25 -16.73 -18.76
CA VAL A 232 1.29 -15.61 -18.87
C VAL A 232 1.09 -14.93 -17.51
N ALA A 233 0.93 -15.69 -16.43
CA ALA A 233 0.81 -15.13 -15.08
C ALA A 233 2.03 -14.26 -14.71
N TRP A 234 3.24 -14.74 -15.00
CA TRP A 234 4.47 -13.98 -14.80
C TRP A 234 4.54 -12.72 -15.67
N LEU A 235 4.08 -12.75 -16.92
CA LEU A 235 4.01 -11.55 -17.76
C LEU A 235 3.05 -10.49 -17.19
N ILE A 236 2.02 -10.91 -16.47
CA ILE A 236 1.07 -10.02 -15.82
C ILE A 236 1.64 -9.44 -14.52
N CYS A 237 2.17 -10.28 -13.61
CA CYS A 237 2.57 -9.83 -12.27
C CYS A 237 4.07 -9.61 -12.05
N GLY A 238 4.92 -10.09 -12.97
CA GLY A 238 6.37 -10.20 -12.79
C GLY A 238 7.07 -8.87 -12.59
N GLY A 239 6.64 -7.81 -13.27
CA GLY A 239 7.23 -6.47 -13.12
C GLY A 239 7.04 -5.89 -11.71
N TRP A 240 5.87 -6.11 -11.10
CA TRP A 240 5.64 -5.72 -9.71
C TRP A 240 6.32 -6.68 -8.74
N TYR A 241 6.22 -8.00 -8.98
CA TYR A 241 6.76 -9.00 -8.07
C TYR A 241 8.29 -8.93 -7.97
N SER A 242 8.99 -8.72 -9.09
CA SER A 242 10.46 -8.60 -9.10
C SER A 242 10.97 -7.43 -8.25
N LEU A 243 10.20 -6.35 -8.16
CA LEU A 243 10.52 -5.16 -7.36
C LEU A 243 10.08 -5.24 -5.90
N ASN A 244 9.26 -6.21 -5.53
CA ASN A 244 8.57 -6.22 -4.23
C ASN A 244 8.63 -7.56 -3.48
N TRP A 245 9.22 -8.63 -4.06
CA TRP A 245 9.18 -9.98 -3.50
C TRP A 245 9.62 -10.06 -2.03
N LEU A 246 10.70 -9.34 -1.67
CA LEU A 246 11.22 -9.34 -0.30
C LEU A 246 10.25 -8.64 0.66
N THR A 247 9.68 -7.51 0.24
CA THR A 247 8.69 -6.76 1.03
C THR A 247 7.36 -7.49 1.14
N ILE A 248 6.95 -8.27 0.13
CA ILE A 248 5.76 -9.12 0.17
C ILE A 248 5.91 -10.17 1.27
N ILE A 249 7.05 -10.86 1.33
CA ILE A 249 7.30 -11.90 2.34
C ILE A 249 7.35 -11.28 3.75
N THR A 250 8.15 -10.24 3.93
CA THR A 250 8.34 -9.61 5.25
C THR A 250 7.04 -8.98 5.78
N SER A 251 6.28 -8.28 4.94
CA SER A 251 4.98 -7.71 5.35
C SER A 251 3.95 -8.78 5.68
N ALA A 252 3.90 -9.89 4.93
CA ALA A 252 3.00 -11.01 5.24
C ALA A 252 3.35 -11.69 6.58
N LEU A 253 4.64 -11.85 6.88
CA LEU A 253 5.10 -12.38 8.18
C LEU A 253 4.76 -11.43 9.34
N ASN A 254 4.96 -10.12 9.15
CA ASN A 254 4.63 -9.13 10.17
C ASN A 254 3.13 -9.07 10.45
N ALA A 255 2.28 -9.18 9.42
CA ALA A 255 0.82 -9.23 9.59
C ALA A 255 0.35 -10.39 10.48
N ASN A 256 1.03 -11.54 10.45
CA ASN A 256 0.73 -12.66 11.34
C ASN A 256 1.07 -12.36 12.82
N ASN A 257 2.07 -11.52 13.09
CA ASN A 257 2.40 -11.13 14.47
C ASN A 257 1.36 -10.17 15.08
N VAL A 258 0.64 -9.41 14.23
CA VAL A 258 -0.44 -8.51 14.68
C VAL A 258 -1.57 -9.31 15.32
N GLY A 259 -2.08 -10.38 14.68
CA GLY A 259 -3.19 -11.17 15.25
C GLY A 259 -2.86 -11.79 16.62
N LYS A 260 -1.59 -12.15 16.86
CA LYS A 260 -1.15 -12.62 18.20
C LYS A 260 -1.25 -11.52 19.26
N THR A 261 -1.01 -10.27 18.86
CA THR A 261 -1.06 -9.11 19.73
C THR A 261 -2.51 -8.70 20.01
N GLU A 262 -3.41 -8.89 19.05
CA GLU A 262 -4.85 -8.63 19.16
C GLU A 262 -5.61 -9.69 19.96
N GLY A 263 -4.96 -10.81 20.30
CA GLY A 263 -5.55 -11.87 21.13
C GLY A 263 -6.34 -12.92 20.34
N ASP A 264 -6.13 -13.01 19.03
CA ASP A 264 -6.82 -13.98 18.18
C ASP A 264 -6.52 -15.43 18.59
N PRO A 265 -7.51 -16.34 18.47
CA PRO A 265 -7.35 -17.70 18.91
C PRO A 265 -6.30 -18.45 18.06
N SER A 266 -5.29 -18.97 18.75
CA SER A 266 -4.20 -19.73 18.14
C SER A 266 -4.67 -21.00 17.44
N VAL A 267 -3.96 -21.39 16.37
CA VAL A 267 -4.12 -22.63 15.61
C VAL A 267 -3.96 -23.90 16.45
N THR A 268 -3.29 -23.78 17.60
CA THR A 268 -3.11 -24.87 18.57
C THR A 268 -4.34 -25.12 19.43
N THR A 269 -5.37 -24.28 19.34
CA THR A 269 -6.60 -24.35 20.15
C THR A 269 -7.80 -24.74 19.30
N ILE A 270 -8.81 -25.38 19.92
CA ILE A 270 -10.09 -25.70 19.25
C ILE A 270 -10.79 -24.40 18.79
N ALA A 271 -10.70 -23.33 19.59
CA ALA A 271 -11.26 -22.03 19.23
C ALA A 271 -10.70 -21.49 17.90
N GLY A 272 -9.39 -21.67 17.64
CA GLY A 272 -8.76 -21.23 16.40
C GLY A 272 -9.27 -21.94 15.15
N TRP A 273 -9.67 -23.21 15.28
CA TRP A 273 -10.31 -23.97 14.20
C TRP A 273 -11.81 -23.63 14.09
N LEU A 274 -12.50 -23.42 15.20
CA LEU A 274 -13.94 -23.09 15.19
C LEU A 274 -14.25 -21.63 14.86
N ALA A 275 -13.26 -20.74 14.78
CA ALA A 275 -13.43 -19.31 14.51
C ALA A 275 -14.30 -19.05 13.26
N TYR A 276 -13.93 -19.58 12.09
CA TYR A 276 -14.70 -19.35 10.87
C TYR A 276 -16.04 -20.09 10.82
N PRO A 277 -16.15 -21.38 11.21
CA PRO A 277 -17.43 -22.08 11.25
C PRO A 277 -18.46 -21.41 12.15
N GLN A 278 -18.05 -20.83 13.28
CA GLN A 278 -18.93 -20.10 14.19
C GLN A 278 -19.50 -18.82 13.55
N MET A 279 -18.78 -18.19 12.63
CA MET A 279 -19.23 -17.00 11.89
C MET A 279 -20.15 -17.32 10.70
N LEU A 280 -20.26 -18.59 10.26
CA LEU A 280 -21.04 -18.96 9.06
C LEU A 280 -22.53 -18.57 9.11
N PRO A 281 -23.28 -18.76 10.21
CA PRO A 281 -24.70 -18.43 10.25
C PRO A 281 -24.99 -16.96 9.98
N GLU A 282 -24.14 -16.07 10.49
CA GLU A 282 -24.30 -14.63 10.37
C GLU A 282 -23.82 -14.13 9.00
N THR A 283 -22.74 -14.73 8.48
CA THR A 283 -22.09 -14.31 7.22
C THR A 283 -22.85 -14.76 5.97
N VAL A 284 -23.39 -15.98 5.97
CA VAL A 284 -24.24 -16.53 4.89
C VAL A 284 -25.71 -16.11 5.06
N GLY A 285 -26.13 -15.85 6.29
CA GLY A 285 -27.52 -15.63 6.66
C GLY A 285 -28.21 -16.93 7.07
N MET A 286 -28.69 -16.97 8.32
CA MET A 286 -29.31 -18.14 8.93
C MET A 286 -30.48 -18.73 8.12
N PRO A 287 -31.38 -17.96 7.47
CA PRO A 287 -32.46 -18.55 6.68
C PRO A 287 -31.98 -19.40 5.50
N ILE A 288 -30.99 -18.92 4.73
CA ILE A 288 -30.42 -19.67 3.61
C ILE A 288 -29.71 -20.92 4.10
N LEU A 289 -28.90 -20.77 5.16
CA LEU A 289 -28.14 -21.88 5.73
C LEU A 289 -29.07 -22.98 6.26
N ALA A 290 -30.02 -22.62 7.12
CA ALA A 290 -30.93 -23.55 7.76
C ALA A 290 -31.82 -24.28 6.76
N VAL A 291 -32.40 -23.58 5.78
CA VAL A 291 -33.27 -24.21 4.78
C VAL A 291 -32.48 -25.08 3.80
N SER A 292 -31.29 -24.65 3.37
CA SER A 292 -30.45 -25.47 2.48
C SER A 292 -30.03 -26.78 3.17
N LEU A 293 -29.54 -26.70 4.41
CA LEU A 293 -29.17 -27.90 5.19
C LEU A 293 -30.38 -28.75 5.58
N GLY A 294 -31.53 -28.12 5.89
CA GLY A 294 -32.78 -28.82 6.15
C GLY A 294 -33.30 -29.59 4.94
N MET A 295 -33.24 -29.01 3.74
CA MET A 295 -33.60 -29.70 2.50
C MET A 295 -32.65 -30.87 2.20
N LEU A 296 -31.36 -30.71 2.49
CA LEU A 296 -30.40 -31.83 2.43
C LEU A 296 -30.79 -32.95 3.39
N LEU A 297 -31.06 -32.64 4.66
CA LEU A 297 -31.44 -33.62 5.68
C LEU A 297 -32.70 -34.38 5.27
N VAL A 298 -33.75 -33.67 4.86
CA VAL A 298 -35.02 -34.26 4.40
C VAL A 298 -34.77 -35.16 3.19
N TYR A 299 -33.95 -34.74 2.23
CA TYR A 299 -33.60 -35.55 1.07
C TYR A 299 -32.89 -36.85 1.47
N LEU A 300 -31.93 -36.79 2.40
CA LEU A 300 -31.21 -37.97 2.90
C LEU A 300 -32.15 -38.93 3.65
N ILE A 301 -33.05 -38.42 4.50
CA ILE A 301 -34.06 -39.21 5.20
C ILE A 301 -35.00 -39.90 4.21
N GLN A 302 -35.50 -39.16 3.20
CA GLN A 302 -36.36 -39.71 2.15
C GLN A 302 -35.69 -40.85 1.37
N ARG A 303 -34.39 -40.69 1.08
CA ARG A 303 -33.61 -41.70 0.36
C ARG A 303 -33.33 -42.93 1.21
N TYR A 304 -32.98 -42.76 2.49
CA TYR A 304 -32.62 -43.85 3.39
C TYR A 304 -33.84 -44.67 3.84
N PHE A 305 -34.90 -44.00 4.31
CA PHE A 305 -36.05 -44.69 4.91
C PHE A 305 -37.11 -45.10 3.88
N PHE A 306 -37.41 -44.23 2.90
CA PHE A 306 -38.56 -44.44 2.02
C PHE A 306 -38.21 -45.06 0.68
N HIS A 307 -36.92 -45.39 0.43
CA HIS A 307 -36.39 -45.97 -0.81
C HIS A 307 -36.97 -45.31 -2.08
N LYS A 308 -37.35 -44.03 -2.00
CA LYS A 308 -37.91 -43.32 -3.14
C LYS A 308 -36.81 -43.20 -4.18
N ASN A 309 -37.06 -43.73 -5.37
CA ASN A 309 -36.28 -43.42 -6.56
C ASN A 309 -36.46 -41.93 -6.86
N SER A 310 -35.63 -41.09 -6.24
CA SER A 310 -35.55 -39.69 -6.60
C SER A 310 -34.93 -39.60 -7.98
N HIS A 311 -35.67 -39.04 -8.94
CA HIS A 311 -35.13 -38.73 -10.27
C HIS A 311 -33.94 -37.74 -10.23
N THR A 312 -33.68 -37.11 -9.09
CA THR A 312 -32.53 -36.23 -8.87
C THR A 312 -31.24 -37.04 -8.67
N GLN A 313 -30.39 -37.13 -9.69
CA GLN A 313 -29.08 -37.77 -9.57
C GLN A 313 -28.15 -36.91 -8.70
N TRP A 314 -27.59 -37.49 -7.64
CA TRP A 314 -26.64 -36.79 -6.78
C TRP A 314 -25.34 -36.52 -7.55
N GLN A 315 -24.94 -35.25 -7.64
CA GLN A 315 -23.78 -34.81 -8.42
C GLN A 315 -22.48 -34.94 -7.60
N ILE A 316 -22.11 -36.19 -7.24
CA ILE A 316 -20.96 -36.49 -6.35
C ILE A 316 -19.68 -35.81 -6.83
N SER A 317 -19.38 -35.90 -8.13
CA SER A 317 -18.14 -35.34 -8.70
C SER A 317 -18.06 -33.82 -8.54
N SER A 318 -19.19 -33.13 -8.75
CA SER A 318 -19.29 -31.68 -8.64
C SER A 318 -19.15 -31.21 -7.20
N VAL A 319 -19.87 -31.85 -6.28
CA VAL A 319 -19.75 -31.54 -4.85
C VAL A 319 -18.33 -31.82 -4.35
N ASN A 320 -17.73 -32.95 -4.72
CA ASN A 320 -16.35 -33.26 -4.35
C ASN A 320 -15.35 -32.21 -4.86
N TRP A 321 -15.53 -31.72 -6.09
CA TRP A 321 -14.68 -30.67 -6.64
C TRP A 321 -14.78 -29.35 -5.88
N LEU A 322 -16.00 -28.92 -5.54
CA LEU A 322 -16.22 -27.72 -4.73
C LEU A 322 -15.69 -27.92 -3.29
N SER A 323 -15.85 -29.11 -2.72
CA SER A 323 -15.31 -29.45 -1.39
C SER A 323 -13.79 -29.43 -1.35
N ILE A 324 -13.09 -29.85 -2.42
CA ILE A 324 -11.62 -29.72 -2.49
C ILE A 324 -11.22 -28.25 -2.34
N PHE A 325 -11.88 -27.34 -3.06
CA PHE A 325 -11.63 -25.90 -2.92
C PHE A 325 -11.92 -25.40 -1.50
N LEU A 326 -13.11 -25.71 -0.96
CA LEU A 326 -13.54 -25.19 0.34
C LEU A 326 -12.70 -25.73 1.51
N LEU A 327 -12.48 -27.04 1.57
CA LEU A 327 -11.76 -27.66 2.68
C LEU A 327 -10.28 -27.27 2.69
N SER A 328 -9.65 -27.19 1.51
CA SER A 328 -8.26 -26.72 1.42
C SER A 328 -8.12 -25.25 1.80
N SER A 329 -9.02 -24.39 1.31
CA SER A 329 -9.04 -22.97 1.66
C SER A 329 -9.26 -22.76 3.15
N TYR A 330 -10.24 -23.46 3.73
CA TYR A 330 -10.51 -23.41 5.17
C TYR A 330 -9.30 -23.87 5.98
N PHE A 331 -8.68 -25.00 5.63
CA PHE A 331 -7.52 -25.50 6.36
C PHE A 331 -6.36 -24.51 6.33
N ILE A 332 -5.99 -24.00 5.15
CA ILE A 332 -4.86 -23.08 5.00
C ILE A 332 -5.14 -21.74 5.68
N CYS A 333 -6.34 -21.16 5.52
CA CYS A 333 -6.70 -19.90 6.18
C CYS A 333 -6.78 -20.05 7.70
N SER A 334 -7.14 -21.25 8.20
CA SER A 334 -7.15 -21.54 9.63
C SER A 334 -5.75 -21.66 10.22
N LEU A 335 -4.70 -21.82 9.42
CA LEU A 335 -3.31 -21.76 9.89
C LEU A 335 -2.82 -20.32 10.13
N GLY A 336 -3.52 -19.30 9.61
CA GLY A 336 -3.23 -17.90 9.91
C GLY A 336 -3.51 -17.59 11.37
N THR A 337 -2.63 -16.80 11.99
CA THR A 337 -2.78 -16.36 13.38
C THR A 337 -3.76 -15.20 13.53
N ASN A 338 -3.90 -14.36 12.50
CA ASN A 338 -4.92 -13.32 12.45
C ASN A 338 -6.25 -13.90 11.93
N LYS A 339 -7.36 -13.63 12.62
CA LYS A 339 -8.68 -14.25 12.41
C LYS A 339 -9.73 -13.18 12.09
N ASP A 340 -9.82 -12.84 10.80
CA ASP A 340 -10.89 -11.99 10.29
C ASP A 340 -11.65 -12.70 9.16
N ILE A 341 -12.98 -12.59 9.16
CA ILE A 341 -13.83 -13.20 8.15
C ILE A 341 -13.48 -12.77 6.72
N ARG A 342 -12.97 -11.54 6.56
CA ARG A 342 -12.49 -10.97 5.29
C ARG A 342 -11.40 -11.83 4.66
N PHE A 343 -10.59 -12.52 5.45
CA PHE A 343 -9.51 -13.36 4.93
C PHE A 343 -10.00 -14.64 4.27
N ILE A 344 -11.20 -15.12 4.59
CA ILE A 344 -11.82 -16.27 3.91
C ILE A 344 -12.91 -15.85 2.93
N LEU A 345 -13.08 -14.56 2.64
CA LEU A 345 -14.13 -14.05 1.76
C LEU A 345 -14.25 -14.79 0.40
N PRO A 346 -13.15 -15.21 -0.24
CA PRO A 346 -13.21 -15.96 -1.51
C PRO A 346 -13.91 -17.32 -1.45
N VAL A 347 -14.22 -17.87 -0.26
CA VAL A 347 -14.97 -19.12 -0.13
C VAL A 347 -16.47 -18.95 -0.37
N PHE A 348 -17.03 -17.77 -0.08
CA PHE A 348 -18.48 -17.57 -0.07
C PHE A 348 -19.16 -17.74 -1.44
N PRO A 349 -18.58 -17.30 -2.58
CA PRO A 349 -19.12 -17.62 -3.89
C PRO A 349 -19.26 -19.13 -4.13
N ILE A 350 -18.35 -19.95 -3.59
CA ILE A 350 -18.40 -21.41 -3.72
C ILE A 350 -19.35 -22.05 -2.70
N VAL A 351 -19.42 -21.52 -1.48
CA VAL A 351 -20.46 -21.88 -0.49
C VAL A 351 -21.85 -21.65 -1.08
N SER A 352 -22.06 -20.55 -1.80
CA SER A 352 -23.35 -20.24 -2.47
C SER A 352 -23.79 -21.35 -3.42
N LEU A 353 -22.87 -21.97 -4.16
CA LEU A 353 -23.17 -23.06 -5.09
C LEU A 353 -23.59 -24.34 -4.38
N ILE A 354 -22.90 -24.70 -3.30
CA ILE A 354 -23.25 -25.89 -2.51
C ILE A 354 -24.62 -25.70 -1.86
N LEU A 355 -24.85 -24.54 -1.24
CA LEU A 355 -26.15 -24.24 -0.63
C LEU A 355 -27.26 -24.19 -1.68
N ALA A 356 -27.02 -23.56 -2.84
CA ALA A 356 -27.99 -23.53 -3.94
C ALA A 356 -28.31 -24.92 -4.48
N TYR A 357 -27.33 -25.83 -4.51
CA TYR A 357 -27.58 -27.23 -4.86
C TYR A 357 -28.49 -27.90 -3.84
N PHE A 358 -28.17 -27.81 -2.54
CA PHE A 358 -28.99 -28.40 -1.47
C PHE A 358 -30.42 -27.83 -1.45
N PHE A 359 -30.54 -26.52 -1.62
CA PHE A 359 -31.80 -25.79 -1.71
C PHE A 359 -32.70 -26.23 -2.88
N ASN A 360 -32.17 -26.96 -3.87
CA ASN A 360 -32.91 -27.44 -5.03
C ASN A 360 -33.05 -28.96 -5.13
N LEU A 361 -32.67 -29.71 -4.08
CA LEU A 361 -32.75 -31.18 -4.07
C LEU A 361 -34.19 -31.73 -4.16
N ILE A 362 -35.16 -31.04 -3.54
CA ILE A 362 -36.56 -31.49 -3.42
C ILE A 362 -37.51 -30.63 -4.25
N GLN A 363 -38.11 -31.15 -5.31
CA GLN A 363 -39.00 -30.37 -6.19
C GLN A 363 -40.47 -30.67 -5.88
N ASN A 364 -41.13 -29.81 -5.11
CA ASN A 364 -42.59 -29.81 -4.92
C ASN A 364 -43.11 -28.39 -4.56
N GLU A 365 -44.44 -28.21 -4.57
CA GLU A 365 -45.07 -26.91 -4.32
C GLU A 365 -44.85 -26.36 -2.90
N VAL A 366 -44.83 -27.23 -1.88
CA VAL A 366 -44.61 -26.81 -0.48
C VAL A 366 -43.20 -26.26 -0.30
N PHE A 367 -42.19 -26.98 -0.77
CA PHE A 367 -40.80 -26.54 -0.75
C PHE A 367 -40.58 -25.32 -1.66
N ASN A 368 -41.34 -25.15 -2.75
CA ASN A 368 -41.31 -23.91 -3.53
C ASN A 368 -41.75 -22.70 -2.69
N ARG A 369 -42.81 -22.82 -1.87
CA ARG A 369 -43.20 -21.76 -0.93
C ARG A 369 -42.13 -21.49 0.12
N VAL A 370 -41.53 -22.55 0.67
CA VAL A 370 -40.39 -22.42 1.62
C VAL A 370 -39.24 -21.66 0.95
N ARG A 371 -38.87 -21.98 -0.29
CA ARG A 371 -37.81 -21.29 -1.02
C ARG A 371 -38.06 -19.79 -1.16
N VAL A 372 -39.26 -19.42 -1.62
CA VAL A 372 -39.64 -18.01 -1.79
C VAL A 372 -39.62 -17.30 -0.43
N GLY A 373 -40.17 -17.93 0.61
CA GLY A 373 -40.10 -17.41 1.97
C GLY A 373 -38.66 -17.19 2.45
N THR A 374 -37.76 -18.14 2.22
CA THR A 374 -36.33 -17.99 2.55
C THR A 374 -35.70 -16.81 1.84
N LEU A 375 -35.92 -16.65 0.53
CA LEU A 375 -35.36 -15.55 -0.24
C LEU A 375 -35.86 -14.19 0.24
N ILE A 376 -37.16 -14.07 0.56
CA ILE A 376 -37.74 -12.84 1.11
C ILE A 376 -37.16 -12.53 2.48
N ILE A 377 -37.12 -13.50 3.40
CA ILE A 377 -36.58 -13.32 4.76
C ILE A 377 -35.09 -12.95 4.69
N SER A 378 -34.32 -13.58 3.82
CA SER A 378 -32.89 -13.24 3.62
C SER A 378 -32.69 -11.86 3.02
N ALA A 379 -33.56 -11.41 2.10
CA ALA A 379 -33.54 -10.04 1.60
C ALA A 379 -33.85 -9.04 2.72
N LEU A 380 -34.85 -9.31 3.55
CA LEU A 380 -35.18 -8.47 4.71
C LEU A 380 -34.04 -8.45 5.73
N LEU A 381 -33.38 -9.59 5.96
CA LEU A 381 -32.20 -9.68 6.85
C LEU A 381 -31.04 -8.85 6.30
N LEU A 382 -30.73 -8.94 5.00
CA LEU A 382 -29.68 -8.14 4.39
C LEU A 382 -30.00 -6.64 4.49
N ILE A 383 -31.23 -6.23 4.16
CA ILE A 383 -31.67 -4.84 4.28
C ILE A 383 -31.57 -4.38 5.74
N HIS A 384 -31.96 -5.22 6.71
CA HIS A 384 -31.82 -4.92 8.12
C HIS A 384 -30.36 -4.77 8.57
N ASN A 385 -29.42 -5.51 7.97
CA ASN A 385 -28.00 -5.38 8.29
C ASN A 385 -27.38 -4.12 7.66
N LEU A 386 -27.88 -3.68 6.51
CA LEU A 386 -27.36 -2.52 5.78
C LEU A 386 -28.03 -1.21 6.18
N PHE A 387 -29.26 -1.22 6.70
CA PHE A 387 -30.03 -0.01 7.03
C PHE A 387 -30.60 -0.06 8.44
N PRO A 388 -30.61 1.07 9.18
CA PRO A 388 -31.11 1.14 10.55
C PRO A 388 -32.64 1.09 10.60
N ILE A 389 -33.24 -0.09 10.43
CA ILE A 389 -34.69 -0.30 10.50
C ILE A 389 -35.09 -0.76 11.91
N SER A 390 -35.87 0.07 12.61
CA SER A 390 -36.24 -0.11 14.03
C SER A 390 -37.15 -1.32 14.33
N ALA A 391 -37.71 -1.96 13.31
CA ALA A 391 -38.80 -2.92 13.47
C ALA A 391 -38.38 -4.35 13.84
N ILE A 392 -37.11 -4.73 13.69
CA ILE A 392 -36.66 -6.13 13.86
C ILE A 392 -35.23 -6.12 14.42
N LYS A 393 -34.93 -6.84 15.51
CA LYS A 393 -33.53 -7.15 15.91
C LYS A 393 -33.16 -8.51 15.35
N LEU A 394 -32.68 -8.59 14.10
CA LEU A 394 -32.30 -9.85 13.47
C LEU A 394 -30.80 -9.83 13.11
N GLY A 395 -29.95 -10.42 13.95
CA GLY A 395 -28.52 -10.60 13.68
C GLY A 395 -27.60 -9.55 14.32
N SER A 396 -26.29 -9.80 14.21
CA SER A 396 -25.19 -9.08 14.88
C SER A 396 -24.27 -8.30 13.91
N LEU A 397 -24.27 -8.66 12.61
CA LEU A 397 -23.45 -8.03 11.57
C LEU A 397 -24.16 -6.80 10.96
N GLN A 398 -24.26 -5.74 11.75
CA GLN A 398 -24.83 -4.46 11.31
C GLN A 398 -23.73 -3.57 10.70
N HIS A 399 -24.02 -2.98 9.54
CA HIS A 399 -23.15 -2.05 8.83
C HIS A 399 -23.99 -0.92 8.24
N PHE A 400 -24.32 0.04 9.09
CA PHE A 400 -25.24 1.10 8.75
C PHE A 400 -24.53 2.30 8.12
N PRO A 401 -25.20 3.00 7.19
CA PRO A 401 -24.75 4.33 6.81
C PRO A 401 -24.71 5.21 8.06
N SER A 402 -23.66 6.01 8.19
CA SER A 402 -23.47 6.92 9.32
C SER A 402 -23.36 8.36 8.84
N GLN A 403 -24.05 9.28 9.53
CA GLN A 403 -23.87 10.72 9.33
C GLN A 403 -22.87 11.32 10.32
N GLU A 404 -22.19 10.49 11.11
CA GLU A 404 -21.26 10.98 12.12
C GLU A 404 -20.07 11.72 11.53
N GLY A 405 -19.65 11.38 10.31
CA GLY A 405 -18.48 12.02 9.68
C GLY A 405 -18.61 13.54 9.55
N LYS A 406 -19.83 14.06 9.31
CA LYS A 406 -20.08 15.52 9.28
C LYS A 406 -19.83 16.23 10.61
N LYS A 407 -19.86 15.48 11.72
CA LYS A 407 -19.65 16.05 13.06
C LYS A 407 -18.16 16.14 13.41
N TYR A 408 -17.28 15.56 12.59
CA TYR A 408 -15.84 15.61 12.79
C TYR A 408 -15.21 16.64 11.84
N PRO A 409 -14.35 17.53 12.36
CA PRO A 409 -13.83 18.69 11.63
C PRO A 409 -12.62 18.34 10.75
N LEU A 410 -12.58 17.15 10.15
CA LEU A 410 -11.38 16.67 9.46
C LEU A 410 -11.05 17.50 8.22
N SER A 411 -12.06 17.80 7.40
CA SER A 411 -11.87 18.63 6.21
C SER A 411 -11.51 20.06 6.60
N GLU A 412 -12.10 20.60 7.67
CA GLU A 412 -11.79 21.93 8.19
C GLU A 412 -10.37 22.01 8.75
N LEU A 413 -9.92 20.98 9.47
CA LEU A 413 -8.55 20.86 9.96
C LEU A 413 -7.55 20.88 8.80
N ILE A 414 -7.79 20.09 7.75
CA ILE A 414 -6.92 20.08 6.57
C ILE A 414 -6.96 21.43 5.83
N ASN A 415 -8.13 22.06 5.73
CA ASN A 415 -8.27 23.39 5.13
C ASN A 415 -7.51 24.46 5.92
N THR A 416 -7.55 24.41 7.25
CA THR A 416 -6.81 25.34 8.13
C THR A 416 -5.30 25.27 7.85
N ILE A 417 -4.75 24.06 7.71
CA ILE A 417 -3.34 23.86 7.34
C ILE A 417 -3.07 24.44 5.94
N ASN A 418 -3.95 24.14 4.99
CA ASN A 418 -3.81 24.57 3.59
C ASN A 418 -3.94 26.09 3.39
N GLU A 419 -4.77 26.76 4.18
CA GLU A 419 -4.94 28.22 4.18
C GLU A 419 -3.74 28.91 4.83
N THR A 420 -3.18 28.31 5.89
CA THR A 420 -1.96 28.80 6.53
C THR A 420 -0.75 28.68 5.59
N ASN A 421 -0.65 27.58 4.86
CA ASN A 421 0.47 27.27 3.96
C ASN A 421 -0.02 26.98 2.52
N PRO A 422 -0.48 27.99 1.76
CA PRO A 422 -1.09 27.81 0.42
C PRO A 422 -0.17 27.16 -0.61
N TYR A 423 1.15 27.30 -0.43
CA TYR A 423 2.17 26.92 -1.42
C TYR A 423 3.14 25.84 -0.94
N LEU A 424 2.88 25.22 0.21
CA LEU A 424 3.72 24.15 0.76
C LEU A 424 2.92 22.88 0.98
N ARG A 425 3.52 21.75 0.60
CA ARG A 425 3.13 20.43 1.10
C ARG A 425 3.57 20.29 2.56
N THR A 426 2.67 19.79 3.39
CA THR A 426 2.85 19.71 4.83
C THR A 426 2.75 18.28 5.34
N THR A 427 3.57 17.95 6.33
CA THR A 427 3.46 16.71 7.11
C THR A 427 2.87 17.03 8.48
N LEU A 428 1.76 16.38 8.83
CA LEU A 428 1.06 16.51 10.11
C LEU A 428 1.45 15.36 11.03
N GLY A 429 2.06 15.68 12.17
CA GLY A 429 2.39 14.74 13.23
C GLY A 429 1.17 14.40 14.09
N ILE A 430 0.84 13.11 14.18
CA ILE A 430 -0.36 12.60 14.85
C ILE A 430 0.09 11.72 16.01
N ILE A 431 -0.33 12.09 17.23
CA ILE A 431 -0.01 11.32 18.43
C ILE A 431 -0.65 9.92 18.29
N PRO A 432 0.10 8.83 18.58
CA PRO A 432 -0.41 7.48 18.41
C PRO A 432 -1.73 7.23 19.13
N VAL A 433 -2.66 6.57 18.43
CA VAL A 433 -3.97 6.09 18.91
C VAL A 433 -4.98 7.19 19.15
N SER A 434 -5.17 8.01 18.14
CA SER A 434 -6.44 8.70 17.99
C SER A 434 -7.47 7.71 17.36
N THR A 435 -8.77 7.89 17.61
CA THR A 435 -9.89 6.94 17.41
C THR A 435 -10.13 6.47 15.96
N PRO A 436 -11.08 5.53 15.69
CA PRO A 436 -11.37 5.10 14.31
C PRO A 436 -11.64 6.27 13.33
N GLU A 437 -12.21 7.37 13.84
CA GLU A 437 -12.57 8.57 13.07
C GLU A 437 -11.43 9.59 12.97
N VAL A 438 -10.46 9.58 13.88
CA VAL A 438 -9.35 10.54 13.88
C VAL A 438 -8.08 9.75 14.12
N ASN A 439 -7.30 9.41 13.09
CA ASN A 439 -6.03 8.69 13.24
C ASN A 439 -5.11 9.01 12.06
N GLU A 440 -3.91 8.42 12.06
CA GLU A 440 -2.90 8.64 11.02
C GLU A 440 -3.41 8.32 9.62
N PHE A 441 -4.13 7.22 9.44
CA PHE A 441 -4.64 6.81 8.13
C PHE A 441 -5.72 7.77 7.65
N THR A 442 -6.61 8.16 8.56
CA THR A 442 -7.75 9.01 8.23
C THR A 442 -7.31 10.42 7.87
N LEU A 443 -6.46 11.04 8.69
CA LEU A 443 -5.95 12.38 8.40
C LEU A 443 -5.05 12.39 7.16
N ASP A 444 -4.31 11.30 6.89
CA ASP A 444 -3.57 11.14 5.63
C ASP A 444 -4.51 11.04 4.42
N TYR A 445 -5.63 10.33 4.55
CA TYR A 445 -6.66 10.25 3.51
C TYR A 445 -7.28 11.62 3.19
N PHE A 446 -7.73 12.36 4.20
CA PHE A 446 -8.31 13.69 3.99
C PHE A 446 -7.28 14.69 3.44
N GLY A 447 -6.02 14.62 3.90
CA GLY A 447 -4.92 15.42 3.35
C GLY A 447 -4.58 15.09 1.90
N THR A 448 -4.66 13.80 1.54
CA THR A 448 -4.48 13.32 0.16
C THR A 448 -5.65 13.72 -0.73
N LEU A 449 -6.88 13.65 -0.22
CA LEU A 449 -8.10 14.07 -0.89
C LEU A 449 -8.07 15.57 -1.24
N ALA A 450 -7.51 16.38 -0.35
CA ALA A 450 -7.20 17.80 -0.52
C ALA A 450 -5.97 18.05 -1.42
N ASP A 451 -5.95 17.38 -2.58
CA ASP A 451 -4.92 17.49 -3.62
C ASP A 451 -3.50 17.21 -3.14
N PHE A 452 -3.30 16.19 -2.29
CA PHE A 452 -1.98 15.74 -1.86
C PHE A 452 -1.15 16.82 -1.15
N ARG A 453 -1.82 17.75 -0.45
CA ARG A 453 -1.16 18.89 0.20
C ARG A 453 -0.78 18.62 1.65
N VAL A 454 -1.50 17.73 2.33
CA VAL A 454 -1.23 17.34 3.72
C VAL A 454 -1.05 15.82 3.81
N TYR A 455 -0.07 15.39 4.59
CA TYR A 455 0.20 13.98 4.86
C TYR A 455 0.18 13.71 6.35
N GLY A 456 -0.69 12.81 6.79
CA GLY A 456 -0.84 12.43 8.20
C GLY A 456 0.16 11.36 8.60
N ARG A 457 1.00 11.59 9.60
CA ARG A 457 2.05 10.65 10.00
C ARG A 457 2.02 10.39 11.49
N LYS A 458 2.12 9.12 11.83
CA LYS A 458 2.11 8.65 13.22
C LYS A 458 3.44 9.01 13.87
N LEU A 459 3.38 9.68 15.02
CA LEU A 459 4.56 9.94 15.84
C LEU A 459 5.03 8.66 16.55
N THR A 460 6.22 8.70 17.11
CA THR A 460 6.85 7.56 17.78
C THR A 460 6.02 7.00 18.93
N THR A 461 6.15 5.70 19.15
CA THR A 461 5.64 4.99 20.34
C THR A 461 6.74 4.61 21.32
N LYS A 462 7.95 5.15 21.15
CA LYS A 462 9.12 4.89 22.01
C LYS A 462 9.53 6.16 22.72
N LEU A 463 9.80 6.08 24.03
CA LEU A 463 10.18 7.23 24.84
C LEU A 463 11.48 7.88 24.35
N SER A 464 12.44 7.06 23.91
CA SER A 464 13.76 7.52 23.45
C SER A 464 13.73 8.40 22.20
N GLN A 465 12.62 8.44 21.46
CA GLN A 465 12.49 9.15 20.19
C GLN A 465 11.59 10.40 20.27
N VAL A 466 10.95 10.64 21.41
CA VAL A 466 9.97 11.73 21.60
C VAL A 466 10.53 13.10 21.20
N GLN A 467 11.76 13.40 21.63
CA GLN A 467 12.39 14.68 21.34
C GLN A 467 12.67 14.88 19.85
N GLN A 468 13.06 13.81 19.16
CA GLN A 468 13.35 13.85 17.73
C GLN A 468 12.10 14.22 16.92
N ASP A 469 10.96 13.60 17.25
CA ASP A 469 9.69 13.89 16.59
C ASP A 469 9.16 15.29 16.93
N LEU A 470 9.32 15.76 18.17
CA LEU A 470 8.94 17.13 18.55
C LEU A 470 9.73 18.21 17.77
N GLN A 471 10.90 17.86 17.24
CA GLN A 471 11.72 18.78 16.43
C GLN A 471 11.45 18.65 14.93
N SER A 472 11.00 17.48 14.45
CA SER A 472 10.99 17.16 13.02
C SER A 472 9.71 17.51 12.25
N PHE A 473 8.61 17.87 12.93
CA PHE A 473 7.36 18.28 12.29
C PHE A 473 7.05 19.76 12.57
N ASN A 474 6.29 20.38 11.65
CA ASN A 474 5.78 21.75 11.82
C ASN A 474 4.36 21.80 12.35
N TRP A 475 3.61 20.72 12.18
CA TRP A 475 2.21 20.63 12.57
C TRP A 475 1.99 19.40 13.44
N TYR A 476 1.19 19.58 14.49
CA TYR A 476 0.84 18.52 15.42
C TYR A 476 -0.65 18.56 15.71
N VAL A 477 -1.27 17.39 15.86
CA VAL A 477 -2.65 17.29 16.34
C VAL A 477 -2.69 16.56 17.68
N THR A 478 -3.44 17.11 18.63
CA THR A 478 -3.70 16.49 19.93
C THR A 478 -5.20 16.39 20.21
N ARG A 479 -5.58 15.50 21.11
CA ARG A 479 -6.93 15.36 21.64
C ARG A 479 -6.91 15.42 23.16
N ASP A 480 -7.96 15.99 23.76
CA ASP A 480 -8.10 16.09 25.22
C ASP A 480 -7.99 14.75 25.94
N ASN A 481 -8.91 13.83 25.65
CA ASN A 481 -9.01 12.56 26.34
C ASN A 481 -8.59 11.43 25.39
N GLU A 482 -7.28 11.26 25.22
CA GLU A 482 -6.76 10.08 24.53
C GLU A 482 -6.96 8.83 25.41
N PRO A 483 -7.37 7.69 24.85
CA PRO A 483 -7.55 6.45 25.60
C PRO A 483 -6.29 6.08 26.38
N ASP A 484 -6.44 5.80 27.68
CA ASP A 484 -5.32 5.34 28.49
C ASP A 484 -4.85 3.97 27.99
N GLU A 485 -3.57 3.89 27.64
CA GLU A 485 -2.93 2.65 27.21
C GLU A 485 -1.82 2.32 28.21
N PRO A 486 -1.77 1.10 28.75
CA PRO A 486 -0.70 0.73 29.67
C PRO A 486 0.66 0.62 28.96
N GLY A 487 1.73 0.72 29.76
CA GLY A 487 3.11 0.54 29.29
C GLY A 487 3.70 1.72 28.54
N GLU A 488 4.90 1.51 27.98
CA GLU A 488 5.72 2.55 27.33
C GLU A 488 4.95 3.32 26.25
N ARG A 489 4.06 2.64 25.52
CA ARG A 489 3.27 3.27 24.46
C ARG A 489 2.35 4.36 25.00
N GLY A 490 1.63 4.14 26.11
CA GLY A 490 0.79 5.17 26.70
C GLY A 490 1.58 6.27 27.40
N GLU A 491 2.72 5.93 28.02
CA GLU A 491 3.65 6.92 28.58
C GLU A 491 4.17 7.86 27.49
N THR A 492 4.59 7.30 26.35
CA THR A 492 5.08 8.07 25.20
C THR A 492 4.01 9.04 24.68
N LYS A 493 2.74 8.60 24.56
CA LYS A 493 1.65 9.49 24.14
C LYS A 493 1.42 10.64 25.10
N ARG A 494 1.34 10.34 26.41
CA ARG A 494 1.15 11.36 27.44
C ARG A 494 2.29 12.39 27.40
N GLN A 495 3.52 11.91 27.24
CA GLN A 495 4.68 12.78 27.12
C GLN A 495 4.63 13.62 25.85
N LEU A 496 4.36 13.03 24.67
CA LEU A 496 4.20 13.76 23.42
C LEU A 496 3.12 14.82 23.51
N LYS A 497 1.94 14.47 24.02
CA LYS A 497 0.84 15.42 24.21
C LYS A 497 1.27 16.57 25.12
N SER A 498 1.79 16.25 26.30
CA SER A 498 2.25 17.26 27.26
C SER A 498 3.29 18.20 26.66
N LEU A 499 4.28 17.65 25.94
CA LEU A 499 5.33 18.44 25.30
C LEU A 499 4.81 19.29 24.14
N VAL A 500 3.89 18.78 23.33
CA VAL A 500 3.27 19.57 22.24
C VAL A 500 2.47 20.74 22.83
N GLU A 501 1.64 20.49 23.84
CA GLU A 501 0.75 21.51 24.43
C GLU A 501 1.51 22.55 25.28
N SER A 502 2.66 22.18 25.86
CA SER A 502 3.51 23.06 26.68
C SER A 502 4.69 23.69 25.94
N SER A 503 4.94 23.31 24.68
CA SER A 503 6.11 23.78 23.93
C SER A 503 6.05 25.28 23.67
N VAL A 504 7.13 25.99 24.02
CA VAL A 504 7.31 27.42 23.72
C VAL A 504 7.44 27.70 22.21
N ASN A 505 7.83 26.69 21.43
CA ASN A 505 8.06 26.79 19.98
C ASN A 505 6.80 26.52 19.15
N LEU A 506 5.74 26.00 19.78
CA LEU A 506 4.46 25.73 19.15
C LEU A 506 3.42 26.77 19.60
N LYS A 507 2.45 27.06 18.73
CA LYS A 507 1.26 27.83 19.06
C LYS A 507 0.02 26.98 18.73
N LEU A 508 -1.03 27.11 19.54
CA LEU A 508 -2.34 26.58 19.19
C LEU A 508 -2.86 27.40 18.01
N GLU A 509 -3.08 26.75 16.86
CA GLU A 509 -3.63 27.40 15.67
C GLU A 509 -5.16 27.42 15.75
N GLN A 510 -5.77 26.27 16.04
CA GLN A 510 -7.22 26.14 16.16
C GLN A 510 -7.61 24.92 17.02
N ASP A 511 -8.81 24.95 17.61
CA ASP A 511 -9.44 23.81 18.25
C ASP A 511 -10.89 23.61 17.80
N TRP A 512 -11.38 22.38 17.93
CA TRP A 512 -12.75 22.00 17.60
C TRP A 512 -13.28 21.02 18.64
N VAL A 513 -14.59 21.08 18.91
CA VAL A 513 -15.26 20.14 19.82
C VAL A 513 -15.72 18.92 19.02
N LEU A 514 -15.29 17.74 19.45
CA LEU A 514 -15.69 16.45 18.89
C LEU A 514 -17.05 16.00 19.44
N PRO A 515 -17.74 15.04 18.78
CA PRO A 515 -19.02 14.51 19.28
C PRO A 515 -18.98 13.94 20.70
N SER A 516 -17.82 13.48 21.16
CA SER A 516 -17.60 13.00 22.53
C SER A 516 -17.56 14.12 23.57
N GLY A 517 -17.50 15.39 23.15
CA GLY A 517 -17.24 16.55 24.00
C GLY A 517 -15.75 16.89 24.17
N ASP A 518 -14.84 16.02 23.72
CA ASP A 518 -13.40 16.27 23.74
C ASP A 518 -13.01 17.33 22.72
N LYS A 519 -11.92 18.08 22.94
CA LYS A 519 -11.38 18.94 21.90
C LYS A 519 -10.31 18.25 21.07
N LEU A 520 -10.38 18.46 19.77
CA LEU A 520 -9.29 18.23 18.82
C LEU A 520 -8.54 19.55 18.62
N ARG A 521 -7.22 19.55 18.82
CA ARG A 521 -6.39 20.76 18.78
C ARG A 521 -5.29 20.62 17.75
N LEU A 522 -5.13 21.66 16.94
CA LEU A 522 -4.09 21.77 15.93
C LEU A 522 -3.04 22.78 16.38
N TYR A 523 -1.79 22.33 16.45
CA TYR A 523 -0.63 23.14 16.82
C TYR A 523 0.27 23.36 15.61
N HIS A 524 0.80 24.58 15.50
CA HIS A 524 1.72 24.99 14.45
C HIS A 524 3.01 25.56 15.04
N ARG A 525 4.14 25.29 14.41
CA ARG A 525 5.44 25.86 14.79
C ARG A 525 5.46 27.38 14.55
N LYS A 526 5.92 28.14 15.54
CA LYS A 526 6.02 29.61 15.45
C LYS A 526 7.03 30.08 14.41
N HIS A 527 8.15 29.36 14.32
CA HIS A 527 9.24 29.61 13.37
C HIS A 527 9.49 28.33 12.57
N PRO A 528 8.76 28.09 11.46
CA PRO A 528 8.95 26.91 10.63
C PRO A 528 10.26 27.00 9.83
N ASP A 529 10.79 25.83 9.46
CA ASP A 529 12.06 25.70 8.73
C ASP A 529 11.99 26.30 7.32
N VAL A 530 10.80 26.39 6.73
CA VAL A 530 10.57 26.96 5.40
C VAL A 530 9.38 27.91 5.48
N VAL A 531 9.59 29.15 5.07
CA VAL A 531 8.55 30.17 4.89
C VAL A 531 8.54 30.61 3.43
N LEU A 532 7.36 30.71 2.84
CA LEU A 532 7.19 31.08 1.44
C LEU A 532 6.23 32.25 1.30
N GLU A 533 6.69 33.31 0.66
CA GLU A 533 5.92 34.55 0.46
C GLU A 533 5.90 34.93 -1.02
N LYS A 534 4.75 35.40 -1.50
CA LYS A 534 4.64 35.99 -2.84
C LYS A 534 5.09 37.45 -2.76
N ILE A 535 6.03 37.83 -3.62
CA ILE A 535 6.62 39.17 -3.64
C ILE A 535 6.33 39.91 -4.95
N ASN A 536 6.18 41.22 -4.87
CA ASN A 536 5.96 42.09 -6.02
C ASN A 536 7.31 42.64 -6.50
N THR A 537 8.04 41.86 -7.30
CA THR A 537 9.30 42.28 -7.93
C THR A 537 9.24 42.07 -9.45
N PRO A 538 9.83 42.96 -10.27
CA PRO A 538 9.87 42.79 -11.71
C PRO A 538 10.91 41.76 -12.16
N ASN A 539 11.83 41.34 -11.29
CA ASN A 539 12.88 40.38 -11.65
C ASN A 539 12.38 38.94 -11.54
N SER A 540 12.38 38.21 -12.65
CA SER A 540 11.90 36.82 -12.73
C SER A 540 13.00 35.77 -12.63
N GLN A 541 14.27 36.18 -12.53
CA GLN A 541 15.41 35.26 -12.48
C GLN A 541 15.63 34.73 -11.07
N ILE A 542 15.86 33.43 -10.96
CA ILE A 542 16.31 32.74 -9.74
C ILE A 542 17.58 33.40 -9.15
N LYS A 543 17.55 33.72 -7.85
CA LYS A 543 18.68 34.30 -7.11
C LYS A 543 18.73 33.76 -5.69
N LEU A 544 19.94 33.53 -5.18
CA LEU A 544 20.20 33.34 -3.75
C LEU A 544 20.54 34.70 -3.15
N GLU A 545 19.53 35.40 -2.65
CA GLU A 545 19.62 36.80 -2.19
C GLU A 545 20.50 36.94 -0.95
N LYS A 546 20.34 36.02 0.01
CA LYS A 546 21.06 36.08 1.29
C LYS A 546 21.40 34.69 1.80
N VAL A 547 22.58 34.61 2.41
CA VAL A 547 23.01 33.49 3.25
C VAL A 547 23.38 34.07 4.60
N ILE A 548 22.66 33.66 5.64
CA ILE A 548 22.85 34.14 7.01
C ILE A 548 23.48 33.00 7.80
N ILE A 549 24.74 33.17 8.17
CA ILE A 549 25.51 32.22 8.97
C ILE A 549 26.47 33.01 9.87
N ASN A 550 26.80 32.45 11.04
CA ASN A 550 27.83 33.05 11.88
C ASN A 550 29.19 33.04 11.17
N ASN A 551 29.98 34.10 11.38
CA ASN A 551 31.33 34.21 10.82
C ASN A 551 32.27 33.12 11.36
N GLN A 552 31.91 32.50 12.49
CA GLN A 552 32.59 31.36 13.08
C GLN A 552 31.63 30.18 13.18
N VAL A 553 32.13 28.99 12.86
CA VAL A 553 31.37 27.74 12.89
C VAL A 553 32.18 26.63 13.56
N ALA A 554 31.47 25.76 14.29
CA ALA A 554 32.07 24.70 15.08
C ALA A 554 32.07 23.36 14.35
N ARG A 555 33.18 22.62 14.43
CA ARG A 555 33.24 21.24 13.96
C ARG A 555 32.45 20.29 14.87
N ASN A 556 31.98 19.19 14.28
CA ASN A 556 31.24 18.12 14.94
C ASN A 556 29.96 18.59 15.65
N GLN A 557 29.38 19.70 15.20
CA GLN A 557 28.18 20.31 15.75
C GLN A 557 27.31 20.86 14.62
N ASN A 558 26.03 21.05 14.91
CA ASN A 558 25.08 21.67 14.00
C ASN A 558 25.22 23.20 14.09
N ASN A 559 25.48 23.85 12.96
CA ASN A 559 25.61 25.29 12.87
C ASN A 559 24.40 25.87 12.14
N SER A 560 23.72 26.84 12.74
CA SER A 560 22.57 27.50 12.14
C SER A 560 22.95 28.22 10.85
N VAL A 561 22.13 28.03 9.81
CA VAL A 561 22.29 28.73 8.53
C VAL A 561 20.92 28.98 7.93
N SER A 562 20.69 30.19 7.41
CA SER A 562 19.48 30.51 6.68
C SER A 562 19.78 30.93 5.25
N TYR A 563 18.93 30.48 4.31
CA TYR A 563 18.99 30.82 2.90
C TYR A 563 17.73 31.59 2.49
N GLN A 564 17.91 32.65 1.72
CA GLN A 564 16.82 33.41 1.13
C GLN A 564 16.94 33.33 -0.39
N VAL A 565 15.97 32.67 -1.03
CA VAL A 565 15.95 32.43 -2.47
C VAL A 565 14.74 33.11 -3.10
N THR A 566 14.93 33.84 -4.19
CA THR A 566 13.85 34.50 -4.94
C THR A 566 13.80 33.95 -6.36
N GLY A 567 12.60 33.78 -6.92
CA GLY A 567 12.44 33.27 -8.28
C GLY A 567 10.99 33.09 -8.68
N ASN A 568 10.76 32.73 -9.95
CA ASN A 568 9.43 32.31 -10.38
C ASN A 568 9.11 30.91 -9.80
N TRP A 569 7.82 30.56 -9.77
CA TRP A 569 7.33 29.31 -9.19
C TRP A 569 8.03 28.06 -9.75
N GLU A 570 8.20 28.00 -11.07
CA GLU A 570 8.69 26.80 -11.74
C GLU A 570 10.18 26.54 -11.45
N GLU A 571 10.99 27.61 -11.42
CA GLU A 571 12.41 27.55 -11.03
C GLU A 571 12.56 27.17 -9.56
N LEU A 572 11.78 27.76 -8.66
CA LEU A 572 11.87 27.44 -7.23
C LEU A 572 11.43 25.99 -6.95
N GLN A 573 10.29 25.56 -7.50
CA GLN A 573 9.76 24.21 -7.27
C GLN A 573 10.71 23.11 -7.78
N ASN A 574 11.40 23.36 -8.88
CA ASN A 574 12.28 22.38 -9.53
C ASN A 574 13.77 22.63 -9.28
N GLY A 575 14.11 23.56 -8.39
CA GLY A 575 15.49 23.93 -8.11
C GLY A 575 16.14 23.09 -7.02
N LEU A 576 17.38 22.69 -7.26
CA LEU A 576 18.29 22.10 -6.29
C LEU A 576 19.46 23.07 -6.08
N LEU A 577 19.67 23.51 -4.83
CA LEU A 577 20.85 24.29 -4.48
C LEU A 577 22.03 23.34 -4.31
N ILE A 578 23.11 23.60 -5.05
CA ILE A 578 24.39 22.93 -4.92
C ILE A 578 25.32 23.90 -4.19
N LEU A 579 25.58 23.62 -2.92
CA LEU A 579 26.27 24.51 -1.99
C LEU A 579 27.56 23.86 -1.52
N LYS A 580 28.69 24.40 -1.95
CA LYS A 580 30.03 23.90 -1.61
C LYS A 580 30.81 24.97 -0.87
N TRP A 581 31.20 24.66 0.36
CA TRP A 581 32.13 25.46 1.16
C TRP A 581 33.54 24.89 1.01
N HIS A 582 34.51 25.68 0.58
CA HIS A 582 35.86 25.18 0.29
C HIS A 582 36.97 26.14 0.72
N ASN A 583 38.15 25.58 1.00
CA ASN A 583 39.38 26.33 1.26
C ASN A 583 40.48 26.07 0.21
N GLY A 584 40.11 25.43 -0.92
CA GLY A 584 41.03 25.01 -1.99
C GLY A 584 41.64 23.61 -1.80
N GLN A 585 41.66 23.07 -0.58
CA GLN A 585 42.18 21.71 -0.29
C GLN A 585 41.08 20.74 0.17
N SER A 586 40.08 21.25 0.89
CA SER A 586 38.99 20.48 1.48
C SER A 586 37.68 21.22 1.31
N ALA A 587 36.57 20.49 1.39
CA ALA A 587 35.24 21.05 1.28
C ALA A 587 34.20 20.28 2.09
N TRP A 588 33.10 20.94 2.42
CA TRP A 588 31.85 20.29 2.81
C TRP A 588 30.69 20.82 1.96
N TYR A 589 29.60 20.05 1.95
CA TYR A 589 28.44 20.26 1.09
C TYR A 589 27.18 20.48 1.92
N HIS A 590 26.27 21.30 1.43
CA HIS A 590 24.95 21.51 2.02
C HIS A 590 23.86 21.55 0.95
N ASP A 591 23.84 20.52 0.10
CA ASP A 591 22.95 20.46 -1.06
C ASP A 591 21.53 20.06 -0.66
N HIS A 592 20.53 20.80 -1.12
CA HIS A 592 19.12 20.52 -0.85
C HIS A 592 18.21 21.22 -1.86
N ALA A 593 17.03 20.64 -2.11
CA ALA A 593 16.05 21.31 -2.96
C ALA A 593 15.53 22.57 -2.28
N ILE A 594 15.21 23.59 -3.07
CA ILE A 594 14.62 24.82 -2.55
C ILE A 594 13.28 24.49 -1.84
N GLY A 595 13.09 25.07 -0.66
CA GLY A 595 12.07 24.75 0.32
C GLY A 595 12.03 23.29 0.72
N LEU A 596 13.19 22.62 0.72
CA LEU A 596 13.36 21.20 1.02
C LEU A 596 12.51 20.27 0.12
N GLY A 597 12.16 20.72 -1.10
CA GLY A 597 11.31 19.95 -2.03
C GLY A 597 9.82 19.93 -1.64
N ARG A 598 9.39 20.86 -0.77
CA ARG A 598 8.01 20.96 -0.28
C ARG A 598 7.14 21.96 -1.06
N LEU A 599 7.69 22.71 -2.00
CA LEU A 599 6.96 23.68 -2.82
C LEU A 599 5.89 22.98 -3.65
N TYR A 600 4.62 23.16 -3.27
CA TYR A 600 3.50 22.48 -3.88
C TYR A 600 2.18 23.13 -3.47
N CYS A 601 1.28 23.37 -4.43
CA CYS A 601 -0.02 23.97 -4.17
C CYS A 601 -1.21 23.14 -4.71
N GLY A 602 -0.99 21.88 -5.09
CA GLY A 602 -2.02 20.96 -5.57
C GLY A 602 -1.82 20.52 -7.03
N LEU A 603 -2.59 19.53 -7.49
CA LEU A 603 -2.40 18.88 -8.80
C LEU A 603 -2.55 19.80 -10.02
N LYS A 604 -3.46 20.78 -9.95
CA LYS A 604 -3.77 21.70 -11.06
C LYS A 604 -3.30 23.13 -10.79
N CYS A 605 -2.56 23.34 -9.71
CA CYS A 605 -2.16 24.66 -9.28
C CYS A 605 -0.79 25.02 -9.85
N HIS A 606 -0.76 26.12 -10.61
CA HIS A 606 0.45 26.75 -11.13
C HIS A 606 0.35 28.25 -10.84
N PRO A 607 0.90 28.70 -9.70
CA PRO A 607 0.70 30.06 -9.26
C PRO A 607 1.65 31.00 -10.02
N ASP A 608 1.09 32.08 -10.56
CA ASP A 608 1.86 33.11 -11.24
C ASP A 608 2.53 34.06 -10.24
N GLY A 609 3.64 34.64 -10.66
CA GLY A 609 4.38 35.67 -9.93
C GLY A 609 5.71 35.18 -9.38
N ILE A 610 6.33 36.05 -8.58
CA ILE A 610 7.63 35.82 -7.97
C ILE A 610 7.44 35.50 -6.50
N PHE A 611 8.23 34.56 -6.01
CA PHE A 611 8.18 34.10 -4.64
C PHE A 611 9.55 34.24 -3.98
N GLN A 612 9.52 34.41 -2.67
CA GLN A 612 10.67 34.38 -1.79
C GLN A 612 10.53 33.18 -0.85
N VAL A 613 11.51 32.28 -0.91
CA VAL A 613 11.64 31.14 -0.01
C VAL A 613 12.70 31.49 1.03
N ASN A 614 12.31 31.48 2.30
CA ASN A 614 13.21 31.62 3.43
C ASN A 614 13.36 30.25 4.09
N GLU A 615 14.59 29.76 4.17
CA GLU A 615 14.93 28.47 4.77
C GLU A 615 15.75 28.72 6.04
N ASN A 616 15.36 28.14 7.16
CA ASN A 616 16.07 28.21 8.44
C ASN A 616 16.54 26.80 8.80
N LEU A 617 17.79 26.49 8.47
CA LEU A 617 18.35 25.15 8.52
C LEU A 617 19.56 25.10 9.45
N ALA A 618 20.20 23.94 9.48
CA ALA A 618 21.52 23.79 10.08
C ALA A 618 22.43 22.98 9.15
N THR A 619 23.70 23.35 9.09
CA THR A 619 24.76 22.61 8.42
C THR A 619 25.63 21.89 9.44
N PHE A 620 26.04 20.67 9.13
CA PHE A 620 26.97 19.91 9.97
C PHE A 620 28.39 19.96 9.40
N ILE A 621 29.37 20.27 10.24
CA ILE A 621 30.77 20.34 9.83
C ILE A 621 31.52 19.11 10.34
N PRO A 622 32.05 18.25 9.46
CA PRO A 622 32.75 17.03 9.88
C PRO A 622 34.00 17.32 10.71
N SER A 623 34.28 16.47 11.70
CA SER A 623 35.47 16.60 12.57
C SER A 623 36.80 16.46 11.80
N GLY A 624 36.80 15.76 10.67
CA GLY A 624 37.97 15.57 9.81
C GLY A 624 38.31 16.77 8.94
N LEU A 625 37.48 17.81 8.92
CA LEU A 625 37.70 19.00 8.12
C LEU A 625 38.80 19.89 8.76
N PRO A 626 39.80 20.38 7.99
CA PRO A 626 40.81 21.31 8.51
C PRO A 626 40.21 22.62 9.03
N LEU A 627 40.81 23.18 10.09
CA LEU A 627 40.47 24.52 10.58
C LEU A 627 40.92 25.60 9.58
N GLY A 628 40.26 26.75 9.59
CA GLY A 628 40.62 27.90 8.77
C GLY A 628 39.45 28.53 8.03
N GLN A 629 39.75 29.35 7.03
CA GLN A 629 38.76 30.09 6.26
C GLN A 629 38.19 29.25 5.11
N TYR A 630 36.87 29.29 4.96
CA TYR A 630 36.14 28.63 3.89
C TYR A 630 35.22 29.59 3.19
N GLN A 631 35.22 29.52 1.86
CA GLN A 631 34.39 30.34 0.99
C GLN A 631 33.22 29.52 0.47
N LEU A 632 32.03 30.13 0.42
CA LEU A 632 30.85 29.53 -0.20
C LEU A 632 30.88 29.71 -1.72
N SER A 633 30.56 28.62 -2.42
CA SER A 633 30.16 28.63 -3.83
C SER A 633 28.76 28.05 -3.96
N ALA A 634 27.92 28.68 -4.79
CA ALA A 634 26.52 28.30 -4.98
C ALA A 634 26.19 28.11 -6.46
N GLN A 635 25.50 27.01 -6.77
CA GLN A 635 24.96 26.73 -8.09
C GLN A 635 23.51 26.28 -7.99
N TYR A 636 22.76 26.50 -9.06
CA TYR A 636 21.42 26.02 -9.25
C TYR A 636 21.44 24.83 -10.22
N LEU A 637 20.81 23.73 -9.82
CA LEU A 637 20.55 22.57 -10.67
C LEU A 637 19.04 22.44 -10.91
N ASP A 638 18.63 22.42 -12.18
CA ASP A 638 17.24 22.18 -12.58
C ASP A 638 16.94 20.68 -12.58
N ARG A 639 16.06 20.24 -11.68
CA ARG A 639 15.71 18.84 -11.48
C ARG A 639 15.01 18.19 -12.68
N ARG A 640 14.45 18.99 -13.60
CA ARG A 640 13.69 18.47 -14.76
C ARG A 640 14.59 18.01 -15.89
N ASN A 641 15.71 18.70 -16.10
CA ASN A 641 16.59 18.50 -17.25
C ASN A 641 18.08 18.34 -16.88
N GLY A 642 18.44 18.52 -15.60
CA GLY A 642 19.81 18.43 -15.10
C GLY A 642 20.71 19.61 -15.47
N GLN A 643 20.17 20.70 -16.01
CA GLN A 643 20.95 21.89 -16.35
C GLN A 643 21.44 22.61 -15.11
N ILE A 644 22.68 23.11 -15.18
CA ILE A 644 23.36 23.75 -14.06
C ILE A 644 23.71 25.18 -14.44
N LYS A 645 23.47 26.11 -13.51
CA LYS A 645 23.77 27.54 -13.68
C LYS A 645 24.41 28.07 -12.39
N PRO A 646 25.46 28.91 -12.47
CA PRO A 646 26.01 29.56 -11.29
C PRO A 646 24.97 30.54 -10.70
N LEU A 647 24.93 30.64 -9.37
CA LEU A 647 24.16 31.66 -8.67
C LEU A 647 25.13 32.78 -8.26
N ASP A 648 24.77 34.02 -8.61
CA ASP A 648 25.55 35.19 -8.21
C ASP A 648 25.29 35.45 -6.71
N ILE A 649 26.35 35.32 -5.91
CA ILE A 649 26.31 35.49 -4.45
C ILE A 649 27.46 36.40 -4.02
N PRO A 650 27.27 37.22 -2.97
CA PRO A 650 28.38 37.97 -2.40
C PRO A 650 29.47 37.02 -1.89
N GLU A 651 30.69 37.52 -1.80
CA GLU A 651 31.80 36.77 -1.21
C GLU A 651 31.51 36.52 0.28
N ILE A 652 31.19 35.27 0.62
CA ILE A 652 30.90 34.82 1.97
C ILE A 652 32.05 33.91 2.42
N ILE A 653 32.80 34.38 3.40
CA ILE A 653 33.91 33.66 4.02
C ILE A 653 33.60 33.46 5.51
N ILE A 654 33.75 32.23 5.99
CA ILE A 654 33.60 31.89 7.41
C ILE A 654 34.85 31.19 7.94
N GLU A 655 35.04 31.26 9.26
CA GLU A 655 36.11 30.59 9.98
C GLU A 655 35.60 29.31 10.65
N VAL A 656 36.17 28.17 10.27
CA VAL A 656 35.95 26.88 10.95
C VAL A 656 36.90 26.79 12.14
N THR A 657 36.35 26.69 13.35
CA THR A 657 37.07 26.71 14.62
C THR A 657 36.50 25.68 15.61
N ASP A 658 37.25 25.27 16.62
CA ASP A 658 36.76 24.44 17.72
C ASP A 658 36.32 25.28 18.94
N ASN A 659 36.62 26.59 18.94
CA ASN A 659 36.39 27.48 20.08
C ASN A 659 35.02 28.16 20.06
N PHE A 660 34.20 27.87 19.05
CA PHE A 660 32.86 28.41 18.90
C PHE A 660 31.82 27.43 19.46
N GLN A 661 30.83 27.96 20.19
CA GLN A 661 29.66 27.20 20.63
C GLN A 661 28.46 27.72 19.82
N PRO A 662 27.89 26.93 18.91
CA PRO A 662 26.69 27.30 18.18
C PRO A 662 25.52 27.52 19.15
N ASP A 663 24.68 28.51 18.84
CA ASP A 663 23.37 28.64 19.46
C ASP A 663 22.52 27.37 19.21
N ASN A 664 21.39 27.24 19.91
CA ASN A 664 20.40 26.19 19.65
C ASN A 664 20.03 26.19 18.16
N SER A 665 20.57 25.22 17.42
CA SER A 665 20.43 25.14 15.97
C SER A 665 19.22 24.31 15.57
N ALA A 666 18.68 24.64 14.39
CA ALA A 666 17.62 23.85 13.77
C ALA A 666 18.07 22.41 13.50
N SER A 667 17.12 21.52 13.22
CA SER A 667 17.46 20.18 12.76
C SER A 667 18.13 20.22 11.40
N LEU A 668 19.12 19.35 11.18
CA LEU A 668 19.71 19.13 9.86
C LEU A 668 18.64 18.68 8.85
N ASP A 669 18.80 19.10 7.60
CA ASP A 669 18.01 18.59 6.49
C ASP A 669 18.28 17.08 6.27
N LEU A 670 17.36 16.41 5.56
CA LEU A 670 17.43 14.95 5.39
C LEU A 670 18.59 14.52 4.46
N VAL A 671 19.06 15.36 3.54
CA VAL A 671 20.24 15.05 2.70
C VAL A 671 21.48 15.01 3.59
N SER A 672 21.67 16.02 4.45
CA SER A 672 22.78 16.07 5.41
C SER A 672 22.74 14.90 6.40
N ARG A 673 21.56 14.57 6.95
CA ARG A 673 21.40 13.43 7.87
C ARG A 673 21.69 12.09 7.20
N MET A 674 21.24 11.89 5.95
CA MET A 674 21.58 10.69 5.18
C MET A 674 23.07 10.59 4.90
N SER A 675 23.75 11.71 4.63
CA SER A 675 25.20 11.72 4.48
C SER A 675 25.94 11.32 5.76
N GLN A 676 25.43 11.66 6.95
CA GLN A 676 26.03 11.18 8.21
C GLN A 676 25.92 9.65 8.35
N LEU A 677 24.79 9.06 7.93
CA LEU A 677 24.58 7.61 7.94
C LEU A 677 25.47 6.86 6.95
N ALA A 678 25.97 7.54 5.91
CA ALA A 678 26.88 6.93 4.92
C ALA A 678 28.15 6.38 5.57
N ARG A 679 28.65 7.01 6.64
CA ARG A 679 29.82 6.54 7.40
C ARG A 679 29.52 5.27 8.19
N GLU A 680 28.32 5.14 8.75
CA GLU A 680 27.89 3.90 9.42
C GLU A 680 27.74 2.76 8.41
N LEU A 681 27.20 3.05 7.22
CA LEU A 681 27.08 2.09 6.13
C LEU A 681 28.47 1.61 5.69
N GLN A 682 29.43 2.52 5.53
CA GLN A 682 30.82 2.14 5.23
C GLN A 682 31.41 1.19 6.28
N GLN A 683 31.00 1.31 7.55
CA GLN A 683 31.47 0.47 8.66
C GLN A 683 30.67 -0.82 8.84
N GLY A 684 29.67 -1.12 8.00
CA GLY A 684 28.84 -2.31 8.20
C GLY A 684 27.79 -2.18 9.31
N LYS A 685 27.55 -0.97 9.85
CA LYS A 685 26.63 -0.74 10.96
C LYS A 685 25.24 -0.36 10.43
N LEU A 686 24.28 -1.28 10.52
CA LEU A 686 22.96 -1.11 9.89
C LEU A 686 21.83 -0.75 10.86
N ASP A 687 21.92 -1.12 12.14
CA ASP A 687 20.80 -1.00 13.09
C ASP A 687 20.29 0.43 13.25
N HIS A 688 21.21 1.37 13.47
CA HIS A 688 20.85 2.78 13.61
C HIS A 688 20.36 3.39 12.29
N ILE A 689 20.93 2.96 11.15
CA ILE A 689 20.48 3.35 9.81
C ILE A 689 19.00 2.99 9.62
N PHE A 690 18.60 1.76 9.98
CA PHE A 690 17.19 1.34 9.84
C PHE A 690 16.26 2.19 10.70
N VAL A 691 16.63 2.46 11.95
CA VAL A 691 15.84 3.31 12.85
C VAL A 691 15.69 4.73 12.30
N GLN A 692 16.78 5.32 11.78
CA GLN A 692 16.73 6.67 11.24
C GLN A 692 15.95 6.75 9.92
N ILE A 693 16.10 5.77 9.02
CA ILE A 693 15.33 5.72 7.77
C ILE A 693 13.83 5.62 8.05
N ASP A 694 13.42 4.78 9.01
CA ASP A 694 12.01 4.68 9.42
C ASP A 694 11.47 6.05 9.83
N ASN A 695 12.25 6.81 10.60
CA ASN A 695 11.90 8.17 11.03
C ASN A 695 11.88 9.16 9.84
N PHE A 696 12.87 9.13 8.96
CA PHE A 696 12.96 10.06 7.82
C PHE A 696 11.78 9.89 6.87
N ASN A 697 11.33 8.65 6.67
CA ASN A 697 10.15 8.34 5.86
C ASN A 697 8.84 8.84 6.50
N GLN A 698 8.81 9.06 7.82
CA GLN A 698 7.69 9.78 8.46
C GLN A 698 7.79 11.29 8.23
N TYR A 699 8.99 11.88 8.27
CA TYR A 699 9.17 13.33 8.14
C TYR A 699 8.97 13.83 6.71
N ASP A 700 9.47 13.08 5.72
CA ASP A 700 9.22 13.32 4.30
C ASP A 700 8.47 12.14 3.66
N PRO A 701 7.13 12.20 3.61
CA PRO A 701 6.28 11.10 3.15
C PRO A 701 6.46 10.75 1.67
N LEU A 702 6.94 11.69 0.85
CA LEU A 702 7.23 11.44 -0.57
C LEU A 702 8.68 11.02 -0.81
N GLN A 703 9.51 11.06 0.23
CA GLN A 703 10.92 10.72 0.16
C GLN A 703 11.66 11.53 -0.91
N ASP A 704 11.31 12.81 -1.09
CA ASP A 704 11.92 13.72 -2.06
C ASP A 704 13.42 13.89 -1.79
N TYR A 705 13.82 13.82 -0.51
CA TYR A 705 15.23 13.83 -0.09
C TYR A 705 16.08 12.76 -0.80
N LEU A 706 15.51 11.60 -1.14
CA LEU A 706 16.24 10.56 -1.89
C LEU A 706 16.56 11.03 -3.31
N LYS A 707 15.62 11.72 -3.96
CA LYS A 707 15.84 12.27 -5.31
C LYS A 707 16.83 13.42 -5.29
N GLN A 708 16.80 14.23 -4.23
CA GLN A 708 17.79 15.29 -4.01
C GLN A 708 19.21 14.69 -3.90
N ILE A 709 19.38 13.66 -3.07
CA ILE A 709 20.65 12.93 -2.93
C ILE A 709 21.11 12.35 -4.28
N GLU A 710 20.21 11.72 -5.03
CA GLU A 710 20.55 11.11 -6.31
C GLU A 710 21.13 12.15 -7.29
N LEU A 711 20.48 13.31 -7.42
CA LEU A 711 20.92 14.39 -8.31
C LEU A 711 22.23 15.02 -7.82
N ALA A 712 22.33 15.36 -6.54
CA ALA A 712 23.52 15.98 -5.95
C ALA A 712 24.74 15.05 -6.02
N ALA A 713 24.59 13.79 -5.62
CA ALA A 713 25.69 12.82 -5.66
C ALA A 713 26.16 12.55 -7.10
N ASN A 714 25.23 12.39 -8.06
CA ASN A 714 25.59 12.19 -9.46
C ASN A 714 26.27 13.42 -10.07
N TYR A 715 25.98 14.63 -9.59
CA TYR A 715 26.72 15.83 -9.97
C TYR A 715 28.16 15.79 -9.43
N HIS A 716 28.34 15.63 -8.11
CA HIS A 716 29.68 15.68 -7.49
C HIS A 716 30.60 14.55 -7.96
N LEU A 717 30.06 13.35 -8.19
CA LEU A 717 30.84 12.19 -8.63
C LEU A 717 31.36 12.31 -10.07
N GLN A 718 30.94 13.31 -10.85
CA GLN A 718 31.52 13.60 -12.17
C GLN A 718 32.93 14.16 -12.04
N THR A 719 33.16 15.01 -11.04
CA THR A 719 34.46 15.68 -10.81
C THR A 719 35.25 15.05 -9.66
N GLU A 720 34.56 14.41 -8.72
CA GLU A 720 35.13 13.76 -7.53
C GLU A 720 34.76 12.26 -7.50
N PRO A 721 35.17 11.46 -8.49
CA PRO A 721 34.71 10.07 -8.63
C PRO A 721 35.16 9.15 -7.49
N ASP A 722 36.16 9.52 -6.70
CA ASP A 722 36.66 8.80 -5.53
C ASP A 722 36.06 9.28 -4.20
N ASN A 723 35.12 10.24 -4.22
CA ASN A 723 34.45 10.73 -3.02
C ASN A 723 33.55 9.64 -2.40
N LEU A 724 34.09 8.92 -1.43
CA LEU A 724 33.43 7.79 -0.78
C LEU A 724 32.12 8.19 -0.09
N ASN A 725 32.08 9.36 0.56
CA ASN A 725 30.89 9.82 1.26
C ASN A 725 29.70 9.96 0.29
N TRP A 726 29.91 10.61 -0.87
CA TRP A 726 28.86 10.72 -1.90
C TRP A 726 28.47 9.36 -2.48
N ARG A 727 29.42 8.45 -2.70
CA ARG A 727 29.10 7.09 -3.19
C ARG A 727 28.23 6.31 -2.22
N TYR A 728 28.56 6.29 -0.93
CA TYR A 728 27.77 5.60 0.10
C TYR A 728 26.41 6.27 0.35
N THR A 729 26.35 7.61 0.31
CA THR A 729 25.08 8.34 0.39
C THR A 729 24.18 8.00 -0.80
N LEU A 730 24.76 7.91 -2.00
CA LEU A 730 24.06 7.48 -3.21
C LEU A 730 23.60 6.01 -3.13
N VAL A 731 24.37 5.11 -2.50
CA VAL A 731 23.93 3.73 -2.24
C VAL A 731 22.65 3.72 -1.40
N LEU A 732 22.60 4.49 -0.31
CA LEU A 732 21.39 4.57 0.51
C LEU A 732 20.19 5.09 -0.28
N SER A 733 20.39 6.15 -1.09
CA SER A 733 19.33 6.69 -1.95
C SER A 733 18.83 5.69 -2.97
N GLN A 734 19.72 5.08 -3.76
CA GLN A 734 19.36 4.14 -4.81
C GLN A 734 18.73 2.85 -4.26
N LEU A 735 19.16 2.40 -3.07
CA LEU A 735 18.60 1.24 -2.37
C LEU A 735 17.14 1.51 -1.97
N LEU A 736 16.87 2.64 -1.30
CA LEU A 736 15.52 3.00 -0.85
C LEU A 736 14.58 3.28 -2.04
N GLN A 737 15.12 3.87 -3.11
CA GLN A 737 14.40 4.05 -4.37
C GLN A 737 14.33 2.77 -5.23
N ARG A 738 14.92 1.64 -4.81
CA ARG A 738 14.94 0.37 -5.57
C ARG A 738 15.42 0.53 -7.02
N GLN A 739 16.38 1.41 -7.26
CA GLN A 739 17.04 1.65 -8.55
C GLN A 739 18.14 0.59 -8.76
N VAL A 740 17.73 -0.67 -8.96
CA VAL A 740 18.64 -1.82 -8.95
C VAL A 740 19.78 -1.71 -9.97
N PRO A 741 19.56 -1.35 -11.25
CA PRO A 741 20.64 -1.22 -12.21
C PRO A 741 21.69 -0.17 -11.82
N GLU A 742 21.23 1.01 -11.41
CA GLU A 742 22.06 2.13 -10.99
C GLU A 742 22.82 1.81 -9.69
N LEU A 743 22.16 1.14 -8.75
CA LEU A 743 22.76 0.67 -7.50
C LEU A 743 23.89 -0.34 -7.74
N ILE A 744 23.68 -1.31 -8.66
CA ILE A 744 24.74 -2.26 -9.04
C ILE A 744 25.93 -1.52 -9.66
N ALA A 745 25.68 -0.52 -10.51
CA ALA A 745 26.73 0.26 -11.14
C ALA A 745 27.54 1.06 -10.09
N ASN A 746 26.87 1.76 -9.18
CA ASN A 746 27.54 2.50 -8.12
C ASN A 746 28.32 1.59 -7.15
N LEU A 747 27.72 0.46 -6.73
CA LEU A 747 28.40 -0.52 -5.88
C LEU A 747 29.64 -1.13 -6.56
N LYS A 748 29.61 -1.39 -7.87
CA LYS A 748 30.79 -1.83 -8.62
C LYS A 748 31.92 -0.81 -8.56
N GLU A 749 31.62 0.47 -8.74
CA GLU A 749 32.63 1.53 -8.58
C GLU A 749 33.13 1.63 -7.14
N LEU A 750 32.27 1.51 -6.13
CA LEU A 750 32.67 1.43 -4.72
C LEU A 750 33.65 0.28 -4.47
N THR A 751 33.47 -0.88 -5.10
CA THR A 751 34.45 -1.98 -4.96
C THR A 751 35.83 -1.69 -5.56
N LYS A 752 35.98 -0.61 -6.35
CA LYS A 752 37.27 -0.13 -6.85
C LYS A 752 37.87 0.91 -5.90
N TYR A 753 37.08 1.91 -5.49
CA TYR A 753 37.54 3.02 -4.65
C TYR A 753 37.68 2.66 -3.16
N ASP A 754 36.88 1.71 -2.66
CA ASP A 754 36.92 1.18 -1.29
C ASP A 754 37.10 -0.35 -1.30
N GLY A 755 38.01 -0.84 -2.15
CA GLY A 755 38.13 -2.26 -2.48
C GLY A 755 38.63 -3.17 -1.35
N GLN A 756 39.17 -2.60 -0.26
CA GLN A 756 39.59 -3.33 0.95
C GLN A 756 38.46 -3.51 1.96
N ASN A 757 37.33 -2.84 1.76
CA ASN A 757 36.20 -2.93 2.66
C ASN A 757 35.32 -4.15 2.29
N PRO A 758 35.22 -5.18 3.16
CA PRO A 758 34.43 -6.38 2.88
C PRO A 758 32.93 -6.08 2.72
N TYR A 759 32.41 -5.03 3.35
CA TYR A 759 31.00 -4.69 3.28
C TYR A 759 30.58 -4.23 1.88
N THR A 760 31.44 -3.56 1.11
CA THR A 760 31.13 -3.20 -0.29
C THR A 760 30.81 -4.42 -1.14
N ARG A 761 31.54 -5.53 -0.92
CA ARG A 761 31.33 -6.81 -1.60
C ARG A 761 30.02 -7.45 -1.14
N LEU A 762 29.71 -7.40 0.16
CA LEU A 762 28.47 -7.94 0.71
C LEU A 762 27.22 -7.19 0.24
N TYR A 763 27.26 -5.86 0.19
CA TYR A 763 26.17 -5.05 -0.34
C TYR A 763 25.91 -5.36 -1.81
N LEU A 764 26.97 -5.46 -2.63
CA LEU A 764 26.85 -5.86 -4.02
C LEU A 764 26.28 -7.29 -4.16
N ALA A 765 26.72 -8.22 -3.32
CA ALA A 765 26.17 -9.58 -3.28
C ALA A 765 24.69 -9.60 -2.94
N PHE A 766 24.28 -8.85 -1.92
CA PHE A 766 22.88 -8.73 -1.51
C PHE A 766 22.02 -8.19 -2.65
N VAL A 767 22.45 -7.11 -3.32
CA VAL A 767 21.71 -6.53 -4.44
C VAL A 767 21.65 -7.49 -5.63
N TYR A 768 22.70 -8.26 -5.89
CA TYR A 768 22.64 -9.33 -6.88
C TYR A 768 21.61 -10.41 -6.53
N LEU A 769 21.53 -10.84 -5.26
CA LEU A 769 20.49 -11.78 -4.83
C LEU A 769 19.09 -11.16 -4.95
N TYR A 770 18.93 -9.91 -4.54
CA TYR A 770 17.69 -9.16 -4.72
C TYR A 770 17.24 -9.14 -6.18
N ASN A 771 18.18 -9.00 -7.11
CA ASN A 771 17.98 -9.00 -8.55
C ASN A 771 18.05 -10.40 -9.21
N PHE A 772 17.93 -11.48 -8.44
CA PHE A 772 17.94 -12.85 -8.96
C PHE A 772 19.23 -13.22 -9.76
N GLN A 773 20.40 -12.78 -9.28
CA GLN A 773 21.73 -13.04 -9.87
C GLN A 773 22.65 -13.82 -8.90
N PRO A 774 22.29 -15.05 -8.50
CA PRO A 774 23.01 -15.78 -7.45
C PRO A 774 24.45 -16.15 -7.81
N VAL A 775 24.76 -16.34 -9.09
CA VAL A 775 26.14 -16.64 -9.55
C VAL A 775 27.07 -15.44 -9.36
N ASP A 776 26.58 -14.22 -9.61
CA ASP A 776 27.39 -13.01 -9.41
C ASP A 776 27.48 -12.63 -7.94
N ALA A 777 26.43 -12.90 -7.15
CA ALA A 777 26.46 -12.80 -5.70
C ALA A 777 27.52 -13.72 -5.08
N GLU A 778 27.59 -14.99 -5.50
CA GLU A 778 28.55 -15.96 -4.98
C GLU A 778 30.00 -15.48 -5.12
N LYS A 779 30.36 -14.91 -6.28
CA LYS A 779 31.71 -14.37 -6.51
C LYS A 779 32.06 -13.28 -5.50
N GLN A 780 31.13 -12.37 -5.21
CA GLN A 780 31.38 -11.29 -4.25
C GLN A 780 31.44 -11.80 -2.81
N ILE A 781 30.58 -12.78 -2.45
CA ILE A 781 30.58 -13.42 -1.13
C ILE A 781 31.92 -14.12 -0.86
N GLN A 782 32.47 -14.85 -1.84
CA GLN A 782 33.76 -15.51 -1.70
C GLN A 782 34.92 -14.52 -1.49
N ILE A 783 34.86 -13.35 -2.11
CA ILE A 783 35.85 -12.29 -1.89
C ILE A 783 35.71 -11.70 -0.49
N ALA A 784 34.49 -11.37 -0.07
CA ALA A 784 34.20 -10.83 1.26
C ALA A 784 34.64 -11.79 2.38
N GLU A 785 34.36 -13.09 2.23
CA GLU A 785 34.77 -14.12 3.18
C GLU A 785 36.29 -14.22 3.32
N LYS A 786 37.04 -14.10 2.22
CA LYS A 786 38.51 -14.10 2.26
C LYS A 786 39.06 -12.86 2.97
N MET A 787 38.36 -11.74 2.90
CA MET A 787 38.74 -10.49 3.57
C MET A 787 38.42 -10.53 5.06
N GLN A 788 37.21 -10.98 5.43
CA GLN A 788 36.75 -11.06 6.81
C GLN A 788 35.72 -12.20 6.97
N PRO A 789 36.12 -13.37 7.50
CA PRO A 789 35.26 -14.55 7.57
C PRO A 789 34.18 -14.48 8.66
N ASP A 790 34.38 -13.66 9.69
CA ASP A 790 33.52 -13.61 10.88
C ASP A 790 32.30 -12.67 10.75
N ILE A 791 32.00 -12.17 9.55
CA ILE A 791 30.82 -11.31 9.32
C ILE A 791 29.53 -12.15 9.45
N PRO A 792 28.60 -11.81 10.36
CA PRO A 792 27.40 -12.63 10.64
C PRO A 792 26.54 -12.93 9.40
N GLU A 793 26.40 -11.97 8.50
CA GLU A 793 25.53 -12.04 7.32
C GLU A 793 26.03 -13.02 6.27
N LEU A 794 27.33 -13.39 6.27
CA LEU A 794 27.93 -14.29 5.27
C LEU A 794 27.22 -15.63 5.20
N LYS A 795 26.91 -16.23 6.36
CA LYS A 795 26.23 -17.53 6.42
C LYS A 795 24.85 -17.46 5.75
N THR A 796 24.08 -16.42 6.08
CA THR A 796 22.74 -16.20 5.54
C THR A 796 22.79 -15.98 4.02
N LEU A 797 23.67 -15.10 3.55
CA LEU A 797 23.82 -14.81 2.12
C LEU A 797 24.26 -16.04 1.33
N LYS A 798 25.17 -16.87 1.85
CA LYS A 798 25.55 -18.14 1.22
C LYS A 798 24.39 -19.12 1.10
N THR A 799 23.62 -19.29 2.19
CA THR A 799 22.46 -20.17 2.19
C THR A 799 21.43 -19.73 1.14
N ILE A 800 21.09 -18.43 1.11
CA ILE A 800 20.17 -17.86 0.12
C ILE A 800 20.72 -18.05 -1.29
N THR A 801 22.00 -17.75 -1.52
CA THR A 801 22.67 -17.92 -2.82
C THR A 801 22.56 -19.35 -3.33
N ASN A 802 22.80 -20.34 -2.46
CA ASN A 802 22.68 -21.75 -2.81
C ASN A 802 21.25 -22.15 -3.13
N ILE A 803 20.26 -21.67 -2.37
CA ILE A 803 18.83 -21.92 -2.66
C ILE A 803 18.44 -21.33 -4.02
N MET A 804 18.82 -20.08 -4.29
CA MET A 804 18.43 -19.36 -5.51
C MET A 804 19.05 -19.94 -6.78
N LYS A 805 20.23 -20.59 -6.70
CA LYS A 805 20.83 -21.29 -7.86
C LYS A 805 19.95 -22.42 -8.42
N PHE A 806 19.02 -22.97 -7.63
CA PHE A 806 18.12 -24.04 -8.05
C PHE A 806 16.77 -23.54 -8.58
N ILE A 807 16.53 -22.22 -8.62
CA ILE A 807 15.28 -21.65 -9.11
C ILE A 807 15.42 -21.34 -10.61
N PRO A 808 14.65 -22.00 -11.51
CA PRO A 808 14.65 -21.65 -12.92
C PRO A 808 13.96 -20.30 -13.11
N LEU A 809 14.73 -19.24 -13.34
CA LEU A 809 14.22 -17.87 -13.48
C LEU A 809 14.22 -17.45 -14.95
N ILE A 810 13.05 -17.04 -15.44
CA ILE A 810 12.88 -16.41 -16.75
C ILE A 810 13.11 -14.91 -16.58
N ARG A 811 14.15 -14.37 -17.23
CA ARG A 811 14.42 -12.92 -17.26
C ARG A 811 13.59 -12.25 -18.35
N PHE A 812 13.09 -11.04 -18.07
CA PHE A 812 12.67 -10.07 -19.06
C PHE A 812 13.39 -8.75 -18.78
#